data_AF-A0A822WZ50-F1
#
_entry.id   AF-A0A822WZ50-F1
#
_cell.length_a   1.000
_cell.length_b   1.000
_cell.length_c   1.000
_cell.angle_alpha   90.00
_cell.angle_beta   90.00
_cell.angle_gamma   90.00
#
_symmetry.space_group_name_H-M   'P 1'
#
loop_
_entity.id
_entity.type
_entity.pdbx_description
1 polymer ?
#
loop_
_entity_poly.entity_id
_entity_poly.type
_entity_poly.pdbx_seq_one_letter_code
_entity_poly.pdbx_strand_id
1 'polypeptide(L)'
;MTQLTAGKPEPLGASFDGKGVNFTLFSAHAERVELCVFDGEGNEHRYDLPSRTGDIWHGYLSGGRPGMHYGFRVHGPWEPSQGHWFNPAKLLIDPCARRVDGEFKDDPLFHVGYGEPDHRDSAPVAPKSAVVHDLYDWEDDAPPRTPWGNTVIYEAHVKGLTYLHPSIPKEMRGTYKALGHPTMVAYLKHLGITALELLPVAHFASEPRLQRLGLSNYWGYNPLAMFALDPRYAVHPEKARDEFRDAVKALHAAGIEVILDVVLNHSAESDLDGPTLSQRGIDNRSYYWIREDGDYENWTGCGNTLNLSHPAVTHYAYECLKYWVETFHVDGFRFDLAPVMGRTPAFSQQAPLFEAIKNCPVLSTVKLIAEPWDIGEGGYQVGNFPPLFAEWNDHYRDAIRRFWLARDLSLGEFAGRFAGSSDLFKRDGKRPSATINLVTAHDGFTLRDCVCFNQKHNEANGEENRDGTNNNHSFNHGIEGLGGSLDVIERRRASVHALLTTLLLSQGTPMLLAGDEHGHSQHGNNNAYCQDNTLTWLDWGEANSGLTHFTAALIHLRQQIPALTADSWWEEGDGNVSWLNKDAQPLSAQEWQHGITCLQILLSDKWLVTLNATDDVAEIVLPDGEWRAVPPFAGADNPVVMAVWHGPAHGVCVFQR
;
A
#
# COMPACT_ATOMS: atom_id res chain seq x y z
N MET A 1 -32.08 9.98 -36.02
CA MET A 1 -31.78 10.14 -34.58
C MET A 1 -31.36 8.79 -34.06
N THR A 2 -30.13 8.67 -33.58
CA THR A 2 -29.70 7.44 -32.89
C THR A 2 -30.44 7.39 -31.56
N GLN A 3 -31.30 6.39 -31.36
CA GLN A 3 -31.91 6.11 -30.05
C GLN A 3 -31.18 4.94 -29.42
N LEU A 4 -30.91 5.03 -28.11
CA LEU A 4 -30.40 3.89 -27.35
C LEU A 4 -31.48 2.81 -27.28
N THR A 5 -31.08 1.55 -27.41
CA THR A 5 -31.96 0.42 -27.06
C THR A 5 -31.80 0.07 -25.60
N ALA A 6 -32.66 -0.82 -25.06
CA ALA A 6 -32.69 -1.13 -23.64
C ALA A 6 -31.36 -1.64 -23.07
N GLY A 7 -30.55 -2.36 -23.84
CA GLY A 7 -29.32 -2.98 -23.32
C GLY A 7 -29.59 -3.99 -22.21
N LYS A 8 -28.66 -4.11 -21.26
CA LYS A 8 -28.70 -5.03 -20.11
C LYS A 8 -28.21 -4.30 -18.85
N PRO A 9 -28.71 -4.67 -17.65
CA PRO A 9 -28.27 -4.07 -16.38
C PRO A 9 -26.88 -4.54 -15.92
N GLU A 10 -26.25 -5.47 -16.63
CA GLU A 10 -24.93 -6.01 -16.30
C GLU A 10 -24.09 -6.23 -17.57
N PRO A 11 -22.75 -6.22 -17.47
CA PRO A 11 -21.96 -5.91 -16.26
C PRO A 11 -21.93 -4.39 -15.96
N LEU A 12 -21.34 -4.00 -14.82
CA LEU A 12 -21.16 -2.59 -14.44
C LEU A 12 -20.25 -1.82 -15.43
N GLY A 13 -20.56 -0.54 -15.64
CA GLY A 13 -19.84 0.37 -16.54
C GLY A 13 -20.15 0.18 -18.03
N ALA A 14 -19.19 0.56 -18.89
CA ALA A 14 -19.30 0.42 -20.34
C ALA A 14 -18.64 -0.87 -20.86
N SER A 15 -19.39 -1.69 -21.60
CA SER A 15 -18.93 -2.97 -22.15
C SER A 15 -19.17 -3.08 -23.65
N PHE A 16 -18.09 -3.27 -24.42
CA PHE A 16 -18.13 -3.47 -25.86
C PHE A 16 -18.34 -4.95 -26.21
N ASP A 17 -19.28 -5.25 -27.11
CA ASP A 17 -19.64 -6.62 -27.51
C ASP A 17 -19.29 -6.96 -28.98
N GLY A 18 -18.53 -6.11 -29.66
CA GLY A 18 -18.21 -6.23 -31.08
C GLY A 18 -19.18 -5.47 -32.01
N LYS A 19 -20.43 -5.22 -31.60
CA LYS A 19 -21.45 -4.53 -32.40
C LYS A 19 -21.74 -3.13 -31.90
N GLY A 20 -21.64 -2.93 -30.59
CA GLY A 20 -21.93 -1.67 -29.91
C GLY A 20 -21.48 -1.72 -28.46
N VAL A 21 -21.93 -0.75 -27.66
CA VAL A 21 -21.53 -0.61 -26.26
C VAL A 21 -22.77 -0.64 -25.38
N ASN A 22 -22.78 -1.53 -24.39
CA ASN A 22 -23.73 -1.55 -23.31
C ASN A 22 -23.23 -0.65 -22.18
N PHE A 23 -24.05 0.30 -21.72
CA PHE A 23 -23.74 1.18 -20.60
C PHE A 23 -24.65 0.83 -19.43
N THR A 24 -24.07 0.79 -18.23
CA THR A 24 -24.79 0.64 -16.96
C THR A 24 -24.29 1.66 -15.95
N LEU A 25 -25.18 2.16 -15.11
CA LEU A 25 -24.87 3.09 -14.04
C LEU A 25 -25.79 2.81 -12.84
N PHE A 26 -25.20 2.55 -11.68
CA PHE A 26 -25.97 2.49 -10.43
C PHE A 26 -26.34 3.91 -9.98
N SER A 27 -27.62 4.14 -9.68
CA SER A 27 -28.11 5.28 -8.90
C SER A 27 -29.52 4.99 -8.42
N ALA A 28 -29.70 4.91 -7.10
CA ALA A 28 -30.98 4.66 -6.46
C ALA A 28 -31.86 5.91 -6.49
N HIS A 29 -31.25 7.08 -6.29
CA HIS A 29 -31.96 8.35 -6.11
C HIS A 29 -32.05 9.22 -7.38
N ALA A 30 -31.41 8.83 -8.48
CA ALA A 30 -31.58 9.55 -9.75
C ALA A 30 -33.02 9.45 -10.27
N GLU A 31 -33.46 10.54 -10.90
CA GLU A 31 -34.74 10.67 -11.60
C GLU A 31 -34.58 10.50 -13.12
N ARG A 32 -33.41 10.83 -13.65
CA ARG A 32 -33.04 10.64 -15.07
C ARG A 32 -31.53 10.56 -15.23
N VAL A 33 -31.06 9.69 -16.11
CA VAL A 33 -29.63 9.56 -16.45
C VAL A 33 -29.44 9.79 -17.95
N GLU A 34 -28.59 10.75 -18.31
CA GLU A 34 -28.15 11.02 -19.68
C GLU A 34 -26.74 10.47 -19.89
N LEU A 35 -26.59 9.53 -20.83
CA LEU A 35 -25.31 9.20 -21.44
C LEU A 35 -24.88 10.36 -22.35
N CYS A 36 -23.68 10.89 -22.11
CA CYS A 36 -23.08 11.95 -22.89
C CYS A 36 -21.91 11.36 -23.70
N VAL A 37 -22.00 11.37 -25.03
CA VAL A 37 -20.96 10.87 -25.94
C VAL A 37 -20.31 12.05 -26.64
N PHE A 38 -18.99 12.02 -26.80
CA PHE A 38 -18.22 13.09 -27.45
C PHE A 38 -17.70 12.64 -28.81
N ASP A 39 -17.88 13.47 -29.83
CA ASP A 39 -17.29 13.24 -31.16
C ASP A 39 -15.82 13.66 -31.23
N GLY A 40 -15.18 13.47 -32.38
CA GLY A 40 -13.76 13.82 -32.57
C GLY A 40 -13.47 15.33 -32.56
N GLU A 41 -14.50 16.17 -32.63
CA GLU A 41 -14.38 17.63 -32.49
C GLU A 41 -14.67 18.09 -31.05
N GLY A 42 -15.06 17.18 -30.16
CA GLY A 42 -15.42 17.45 -28.77
C GLY A 42 -16.87 17.88 -28.56
N ASN A 43 -17.74 17.76 -29.57
CA ASN A 43 -19.15 18.08 -29.42
C ASN A 43 -19.88 17.02 -28.58
N GLU A 44 -20.72 17.46 -27.65
CA GLU A 44 -21.50 16.59 -26.77
C GLU A 44 -22.82 16.15 -27.42
N HIS A 45 -23.07 14.83 -27.43
CA HIS A 45 -24.34 14.22 -27.80
C HIS A 45 -24.94 13.49 -26.60
N ARG A 46 -26.15 13.89 -26.19
CA ARG A 46 -26.83 13.33 -25.01
C ARG A 46 -27.92 12.36 -25.39
N TYR A 47 -28.02 11.27 -24.63
CA TYR A 47 -29.02 10.22 -24.79
C TYR A 47 -29.54 9.80 -23.43
N ASP A 48 -30.84 9.82 -23.20
CA ASP A 48 -31.41 9.22 -22.00
C ASP A 48 -31.14 7.72 -21.98
N LEU A 49 -30.67 7.19 -20.84
CA LEU A 49 -30.66 5.74 -20.61
C LEU A 49 -32.12 5.26 -20.51
N PRO A 50 -32.61 4.43 -21.45
CA PRO A 50 -34.04 4.20 -21.62
C PRO A 50 -34.62 3.17 -20.65
N SER A 51 -33.78 2.49 -19.86
CA SER A 51 -34.20 1.37 -19.02
C SER A 51 -33.54 1.43 -17.65
N ARG A 52 -34.27 0.96 -16.64
CA ARG A 52 -33.83 0.84 -15.25
C ARG A 52 -34.32 -0.49 -14.70
N THR A 53 -33.41 -1.33 -14.23
CA THR A 53 -33.71 -2.60 -13.55
C THR A 53 -33.23 -2.49 -12.11
N GLY A 54 -34.16 -2.44 -11.16
CA GLY A 54 -33.82 -2.06 -9.77
C GLY A 54 -33.26 -0.64 -9.72
N ASP A 55 -32.06 -0.48 -9.18
CA ASP A 55 -31.34 0.80 -9.09
C ASP A 55 -30.24 0.95 -10.15
N ILE A 56 -30.23 0.09 -11.17
CA ILE A 56 -29.27 0.15 -12.28
C ILE A 56 -29.96 0.73 -13.51
N TRP A 57 -29.48 1.87 -13.97
CA TRP A 57 -29.81 2.49 -15.24
C TRP A 57 -28.98 1.88 -16.35
N HIS A 58 -29.58 1.60 -17.50
CA HIS A 58 -28.86 0.97 -18.60
C HIS A 58 -29.42 1.30 -19.98
N GLY A 59 -28.55 1.16 -20.98
CA GLY A 59 -28.87 1.40 -22.39
C GLY A 59 -27.76 0.87 -23.31
N TYR A 60 -28.08 0.65 -24.57
CA TYR A 60 -27.15 0.13 -25.56
C TYR A 60 -27.04 1.03 -26.78
N LEU A 61 -25.80 1.43 -27.09
CA LEU A 61 -25.47 2.23 -28.25
C LEU A 61 -24.94 1.34 -29.38
N SER A 62 -25.80 1.10 -30.37
CA SER A 62 -25.40 0.37 -31.59
C SER A 62 -24.35 1.16 -32.35
N GLY A 63 -23.28 0.48 -32.80
CA GLY A 63 -22.19 1.11 -33.53
C GLY A 63 -21.16 1.83 -32.66
N GLY A 64 -21.36 1.91 -31.33
CA GLY A 64 -20.31 2.36 -30.40
C GLY A 64 -19.04 1.52 -30.55
N ARG A 65 -17.88 2.15 -30.32
CA ARG A 65 -16.56 1.52 -30.51
C ARG A 65 -15.63 1.83 -29.34
N PRO A 66 -14.63 0.96 -29.08
CA PRO A 66 -13.53 1.28 -28.17
C PRO A 66 -12.82 2.56 -28.59
N GLY A 67 -12.36 3.34 -27.61
CA GLY A 67 -11.79 4.68 -27.79
C GLY A 67 -12.83 5.81 -27.77
N MET A 68 -14.13 5.50 -27.82
CA MET A 68 -15.19 6.50 -27.72
C MET A 68 -15.22 7.11 -26.31
N HIS A 69 -15.21 8.44 -26.25
CA HIS A 69 -15.32 9.20 -25.01
C HIS A 69 -16.78 9.36 -24.58
N TYR A 70 -17.01 9.21 -23.29
CA TYR A 70 -18.32 9.37 -22.68
C TYR A 70 -18.24 9.91 -21.25
N GLY A 71 -19.38 10.34 -20.75
CA GLY A 71 -19.64 10.67 -19.34
C GLY A 71 -21.15 10.61 -19.07
N PHE A 72 -21.55 10.98 -17.87
CA PHE A 72 -22.95 11.00 -17.46
C PHE A 72 -23.38 12.37 -16.96
N ARG A 73 -24.66 12.68 -17.16
CA ARG A 73 -25.37 13.74 -16.43
C ARG A 73 -26.54 13.12 -15.72
N VAL A 74 -26.60 13.33 -14.42
CA VAL A 74 -27.56 12.67 -13.55
C VAL A 74 -28.47 13.73 -12.94
N HIS A 75 -29.76 13.53 -13.13
CA HIS A 75 -30.83 14.40 -12.64
C HIS A 75 -31.42 13.76 -11.39
N GLY A 76 -31.77 14.58 -10.42
CA GLY A 76 -32.36 14.15 -9.17
C GLY A 76 -32.53 15.31 -8.20
N PRO A 77 -32.90 15.03 -6.95
CA PRO A 77 -33.15 16.06 -5.95
C PRO A 77 -31.89 16.87 -5.58
N TRP A 78 -32.05 18.18 -5.46
CA TRP A 78 -31.09 19.05 -4.78
C TRP A 78 -31.60 19.30 -3.36
N GLU A 79 -31.16 18.47 -2.42
CA GLU A 79 -31.52 18.58 -1.00
C GLU A 79 -30.26 18.40 -0.14
N PRO A 80 -29.37 19.42 -0.07
CA PRO A 80 -28.11 19.34 0.68
C PRO A 80 -28.26 18.85 2.12
N SER A 81 -29.31 19.26 2.82
CA SER A 81 -29.57 18.84 4.22
C SER A 81 -29.95 17.37 4.37
N GLN A 82 -30.27 16.68 3.28
CA GLN A 82 -30.49 15.23 3.23
C GLN A 82 -29.34 14.49 2.54
N GLY A 83 -28.28 15.21 2.15
CA GLY A 83 -27.15 14.65 1.43
C GLY A 83 -27.40 14.38 -0.05
N HIS A 84 -28.42 14.99 -0.67
CA HIS A 84 -28.67 14.89 -2.11
C HIS A 84 -28.07 16.07 -2.87
N TRP A 85 -27.10 15.76 -3.75
CA TRP A 85 -26.26 16.75 -4.46
C TRP A 85 -26.33 16.59 -6.00
N PHE A 86 -27.49 16.17 -6.52
CA PHE A 86 -27.66 16.00 -7.96
C PHE A 86 -27.57 17.34 -8.70
N ASN A 87 -26.67 17.43 -9.67
CA ASN A 87 -26.51 18.62 -10.50
C ASN A 87 -26.14 18.22 -11.95
N PRO A 88 -27.11 18.19 -12.89
CA PRO A 88 -26.86 17.77 -14.26
C PRO A 88 -26.02 18.76 -15.08
N ALA A 89 -25.71 19.96 -14.54
CA ALA A 89 -24.73 20.85 -15.16
C ALA A 89 -23.30 20.29 -15.08
N LYS A 90 -23.04 19.37 -14.14
CA LYS A 90 -21.74 18.72 -13.97
C LYS A 90 -21.69 17.45 -14.81
N LEU A 91 -20.69 17.34 -15.67
CA LEU A 91 -20.39 16.10 -16.37
C LEU A 91 -19.63 15.16 -15.42
N LEU A 92 -20.12 13.94 -15.30
CA LEU A 92 -19.64 12.94 -14.36
C LEU A 92 -18.91 11.80 -15.09
N ILE A 93 -17.82 11.34 -14.50
CA ILE A 93 -17.07 10.16 -14.92
C ILE A 93 -17.86 8.92 -14.46
N ASP A 94 -17.89 7.87 -15.29
CA ASP A 94 -18.39 6.56 -14.89
C ASP A 94 -17.50 5.98 -13.77
N PRO A 95 -18.05 5.64 -12.59
CA PRO A 95 -17.27 5.09 -11.48
C PRO A 95 -16.62 3.75 -11.84
N CYS A 96 -17.18 3.03 -12.81
CA CYS A 96 -16.66 1.76 -13.34
C CYS A 96 -15.85 1.96 -14.64
N ALA A 97 -15.43 3.19 -14.97
CA ALA A 97 -14.62 3.47 -16.15
C ALA A 97 -13.27 2.73 -16.06
N ARG A 98 -12.99 1.91 -17.08
CA ARG A 98 -11.72 1.18 -17.21
C ARG A 98 -10.58 2.01 -17.79
N ARG A 99 -10.91 3.21 -18.30
CA ARG A 99 -9.98 4.25 -18.75
C ARG A 99 -10.65 5.61 -18.62
N VAL A 100 -9.89 6.60 -18.17
CA VAL A 100 -10.32 8.00 -18.09
C VAL A 100 -9.25 8.84 -18.80
N ASP A 101 -9.68 9.62 -19.78
CA ASP A 101 -8.83 10.46 -20.61
C ASP A 101 -9.03 11.94 -20.21
N GLY A 102 -7.92 12.67 -20.11
CA GLY A 102 -7.89 14.06 -19.65
C GLY A 102 -7.31 14.20 -18.24
N GLU A 103 -6.65 15.33 -17.99
CA GLU A 103 -6.06 15.64 -16.68
C GLU A 103 -7.10 16.34 -15.79
N PHE A 104 -7.16 15.97 -14.52
CA PHE A 104 -7.89 16.76 -13.53
C PHE A 104 -7.06 17.97 -13.09
N LYS A 105 -7.40 19.16 -13.58
CA LYS A 105 -6.84 20.44 -13.15
C LYS A 105 -7.85 21.17 -12.30
N ASP A 106 -7.40 21.78 -11.20
CA ASP A 106 -8.28 22.57 -10.32
C ASP A 106 -9.00 23.66 -11.13
N ASP A 107 -10.33 23.60 -11.12
CA ASP A 107 -11.19 24.53 -11.83
C ASP A 107 -12.49 24.75 -11.03
N PRO A 108 -12.95 26.00 -10.86
CA PRO A 108 -14.16 26.31 -10.11
C PRO A 108 -15.44 25.72 -10.74
N LEU A 109 -15.43 25.28 -12.00
CA LEU A 109 -16.56 24.63 -12.66
C LEU A 109 -16.91 23.26 -12.05
N PHE A 110 -15.95 22.61 -11.38
CA PHE A 110 -16.18 21.32 -10.73
C PHE A 110 -17.00 21.40 -9.44
N HIS A 111 -17.02 22.56 -8.76
CA HIS A 111 -17.77 22.70 -7.53
C HIS A 111 -19.28 22.60 -7.80
N VAL A 112 -20.00 21.86 -6.95
CA VAL A 112 -21.41 21.53 -7.17
C VAL A 112 -22.36 22.68 -6.88
N GLY A 113 -21.94 23.60 -6.01
CA GLY A 113 -22.76 24.66 -5.41
C GLY A 113 -22.79 24.54 -3.90
N TYR A 114 -23.25 25.58 -3.21
CA TYR A 114 -23.44 25.58 -1.76
C TYR A 114 -24.94 25.50 -1.43
N GLY A 115 -25.61 26.65 -1.31
CA GLY A 115 -27.06 26.69 -1.08
C GLY A 115 -27.91 26.35 -2.31
N GLU A 116 -27.41 26.66 -3.50
CA GLU A 116 -28.05 26.40 -4.79
C GLU A 116 -27.07 25.68 -5.73
N PRO A 117 -27.58 24.85 -6.67
CA PRO A 117 -26.74 24.13 -7.61
C PRO A 117 -26.04 25.11 -8.56
N ASP A 118 -24.74 24.94 -8.74
CA ASP A 118 -23.99 25.72 -9.73
C ASP A 118 -24.37 25.26 -11.15
N HIS A 119 -25.01 26.14 -11.92
CA HIS A 119 -25.53 25.84 -13.26
C HIS A 119 -24.48 25.89 -14.38
N ARG A 120 -23.22 26.22 -14.09
CA ARG A 120 -22.17 26.28 -15.12
C ARG A 120 -21.77 24.86 -15.54
N ASP A 121 -21.65 24.67 -16.85
CA ASP A 121 -21.29 23.40 -17.44
C ASP A 121 -19.81 23.06 -17.19
N SER A 122 -19.53 21.88 -16.63
CA SER A 122 -18.16 21.40 -16.42
C SER A 122 -17.59 20.58 -17.59
N ALA A 123 -18.40 20.25 -18.61
CA ALA A 123 -17.94 19.43 -19.73
C ALA A 123 -16.66 19.93 -20.44
N PRO A 124 -16.39 21.24 -20.60
CA PRO A 124 -15.16 21.70 -21.25
C PRO A 124 -13.87 21.33 -20.51
N VAL A 125 -13.94 21.13 -19.19
CA VAL A 125 -12.76 20.89 -18.32
C VAL A 125 -12.75 19.49 -17.69
N ALA A 126 -13.90 18.82 -17.61
CA ALA A 126 -14.00 17.50 -17.00
C ALA A 126 -13.23 16.44 -17.82
N PRO A 127 -12.48 15.53 -17.16
CA PRO A 127 -12.00 14.32 -17.81
C PRO A 127 -13.17 13.47 -18.34
N LYS A 128 -12.91 12.60 -19.29
CA LYS A 128 -13.91 11.75 -19.95
C LYS A 128 -13.60 10.29 -19.72
N SER A 129 -14.60 9.49 -19.40
CA SER A 129 -14.47 8.03 -19.47
C SER A 129 -14.26 7.62 -20.93
N ALA A 130 -13.52 6.53 -21.14
CA ALA A 130 -13.29 6.00 -22.48
C ALA A 130 -13.66 4.52 -22.55
N VAL A 131 -14.40 4.13 -23.58
CA VAL A 131 -14.73 2.72 -23.81
C VAL A 131 -13.46 1.95 -24.15
N VAL A 132 -13.22 0.83 -23.48
CA VAL A 132 -12.08 -0.06 -23.76
C VAL A 132 -12.53 -1.38 -24.37
N HIS A 133 -11.56 -2.15 -24.85
CA HIS A 133 -11.75 -3.53 -25.28
C HIS A 133 -10.61 -4.39 -24.76
N ASP A 134 -10.97 -5.52 -24.15
CA ASP A 134 -10.03 -6.37 -23.42
C ASP A 134 -9.68 -7.58 -24.27
N LEU A 135 -8.64 -7.43 -25.10
CA LEU A 135 -8.12 -8.46 -26.02
C LEU A 135 -6.66 -8.86 -25.73
N TYR A 136 -6.20 -8.66 -24.50
CA TYR A 136 -4.80 -8.93 -24.16
C TYR A 136 -4.53 -10.43 -24.05
N ASP A 137 -3.41 -10.86 -24.63
CA ASP A 137 -2.96 -12.25 -24.58
C ASP A 137 -1.95 -12.44 -23.44
N TRP A 138 -2.41 -13.11 -22.38
CA TRP A 138 -1.58 -13.45 -21.22
C TRP A 138 -0.58 -14.57 -21.51
N GLU A 139 -0.64 -15.20 -22.69
CA GLU A 139 0.21 -16.34 -23.04
C GLU A 139 0.14 -17.42 -21.95
N ASP A 140 1.29 -17.85 -21.41
CA ASP A 140 1.39 -18.88 -20.38
C ASP A 140 1.48 -18.30 -18.95
N ASP A 141 1.10 -17.03 -18.74
CA ASP A 141 1.14 -16.41 -17.43
C ASP A 141 0.30 -17.17 -16.39
N ALA A 142 0.88 -17.34 -15.20
CA ALA A 142 0.22 -17.96 -14.07
C ALA A 142 0.68 -17.30 -12.77
N PRO A 143 -0.22 -17.16 -11.76
CA PRO A 143 0.13 -16.53 -10.49
C PRO A 143 1.21 -17.35 -9.77
N PRO A 144 2.31 -16.74 -9.28
CA PRO A 144 3.39 -17.46 -8.59
C PRO A 144 2.94 -18.22 -7.34
N ARG A 145 1.97 -17.67 -6.60
CA ARG A 145 1.41 -18.26 -5.36
C ARG A 145 2.48 -18.62 -4.33
N THR A 146 3.39 -17.68 -4.07
CA THR A 146 4.41 -17.82 -3.03
C THR A 146 3.72 -18.03 -1.68
N PRO A 147 4.03 -19.10 -0.94
CA PRO A 147 3.44 -19.33 0.39
C PRO A 147 3.76 -18.18 1.35
N TRP A 148 2.79 -17.82 2.19
CA TRP A 148 2.92 -16.74 3.18
C TRP A 148 4.18 -16.83 4.06
N GLY A 149 4.56 -18.03 4.53
CA GLY A 149 5.77 -18.23 5.33
C GLY A 149 7.09 -17.88 4.62
N ASN A 150 7.07 -17.86 3.28
CA ASN A 150 8.23 -17.54 2.45
C ASN A 150 8.14 -16.14 1.85
N THR A 151 7.04 -15.42 2.08
CA THR A 151 6.81 -14.09 1.50
C THR A 151 7.74 -13.06 2.15
N VAL A 152 8.40 -12.27 1.30
CA VAL A 152 9.09 -11.03 1.66
C VAL A 152 8.54 -9.93 0.76
N ILE A 153 7.85 -8.97 1.37
CA ILE A 153 7.19 -7.86 0.67
C ILE A 153 8.20 -6.74 0.45
N TYR A 154 8.16 -6.14 -0.73
CA TYR A 154 8.95 -4.98 -1.11
C TYR A 154 8.01 -3.84 -1.53
N GLU A 155 7.81 -2.88 -0.64
CA GLU A 155 6.93 -1.73 -0.89
C GLU A 155 7.66 -0.70 -1.77
N ALA A 156 7.09 -0.37 -2.93
CA ALA A 156 7.71 0.52 -3.90
C ALA A 156 6.71 1.46 -4.59
N HIS A 157 7.21 2.65 -4.93
CA HIS A 157 6.49 3.59 -5.78
C HIS A 157 6.87 3.36 -7.25
N VAL A 158 5.89 3.18 -8.16
CA VAL A 158 6.13 2.90 -9.59
C VAL A 158 7.13 3.88 -10.21
N LYS A 159 6.87 5.18 -10.02
CA LYS A 159 7.78 6.26 -10.47
C LYS A 159 9.13 6.25 -9.75
N GLY A 160 9.13 6.52 -8.43
CA GLY A 160 10.36 6.70 -7.65
C GLY A 160 11.34 5.54 -7.72
N LEU A 161 10.86 4.30 -7.85
CA LEU A 161 11.70 3.10 -7.92
C LEU A 161 12.70 3.17 -9.07
N THR A 162 12.31 3.69 -10.23
CA THR A 162 13.13 3.58 -11.46
C THR A 162 13.43 4.93 -12.12
N TYR A 163 12.87 6.04 -11.65
CA TYR A 163 12.98 7.34 -12.32
C TYR A 163 14.43 7.82 -12.52
N LEU A 164 15.30 7.58 -11.53
CA LEU A 164 16.73 7.92 -11.60
C LEU A 164 17.64 6.71 -11.90
N HIS A 165 17.09 5.55 -12.28
CA HIS A 165 17.91 4.35 -12.50
C HIS A 165 18.75 4.48 -13.78
N PRO A 166 20.10 4.47 -13.72
CA PRO A 166 20.96 4.79 -14.86
C PRO A 166 20.88 3.74 -15.98
N SER A 167 20.72 2.47 -15.62
CA SER A 167 20.66 1.34 -16.56
C SER A 167 19.28 1.10 -17.19
N ILE A 168 18.28 1.96 -16.92
CA ILE A 168 16.97 1.91 -17.58
C ILE A 168 16.93 3.00 -18.68
N PRO A 169 16.44 2.70 -19.90
CA PRO A 169 16.26 3.71 -20.95
C PRO A 169 15.41 4.88 -20.47
N LYS A 170 15.83 6.11 -20.78
CA LYS A 170 15.28 7.34 -20.20
C LYS A 170 13.77 7.45 -20.38
N GLU A 171 13.27 7.03 -21.53
CA GLU A 171 11.87 7.04 -21.92
C GLU A 171 10.97 6.08 -21.13
N MET A 172 11.56 5.07 -20.47
CA MET A 172 10.80 4.09 -19.66
C MET A 172 10.90 4.37 -18.16
N ARG A 173 11.81 5.25 -17.72
CA ARG A 173 12.06 5.47 -16.28
C ARG A 173 10.82 6.00 -15.58
N GLY A 174 10.51 5.41 -14.42
CA GLY A 174 9.37 5.75 -13.60
C GLY A 174 8.02 5.35 -14.18
N THR A 175 7.99 4.33 -15.04
CA THR A 175 6.77 3.81 -15.66
C THR A 175 6.57 2.33 -15.35
N TYR A 176 5.36 1.81 -15.59
CA TYR A 176 5.03 0.39 -15.49
C TYR A 176 6.01 -0.48 -16.29
N LYS A 177 6.38 -0.03 -17.49
CA LYS A 177 7.32 -0.76 -18.37
C LYS A 177 8.70 -0.95 -17.73
N ALA A 178 9.16 -0.02 -16.90
CA ALA A 178 10.43 -0.17 -16.20
C ALA A 178 10.39 -1.22 -15.09
N LEU A 179 9.21 -1.50 -14.49
CA LEU A 179 9.06 -2.52 -13.46
C LEU A 179 9.40 -3.91 -14.01
N GLY A 180 8.92 -4.23 -15.21
CA GLY A 180 9.21 -5.48 -15.92
C GLY A 180 10.53 -5.49 -16.70
N HIS A 181 11.32 -4.42 -16.66
CA HIS A 181 12.58 -4.36 -17.40
C HIS A 181 13.60 -5.36 -16.82
N PRO A 182 14.39 -6.07 -17.65
CA PRO A 182 15.32 -7.10 -17.17
C PRO A 182 16.26 -6.67 -16.03
N THR A 183 16.70 -5.41 -16.05
CA THR A 183 17.51 -4.81 -14.96
C THR A 183 16.78 -4.86 -13.62
N MET A 184 15.51 -4.44 -13.57
CA MET A 184 14.73 -4.42 -12.32
C MET A 184 14.37 -5.82 -11.88
N VAL A 185 13.96 -6.69 -12.81
CA VAL A 185 13.69 -8.09 -12.50
C VAL A 185 14.92 -8.78 -11.93
N ALA A 186 16.11 -8.58 -12.53
CA ALA A 186 17.36 -9.13 -12.02
C ALA A 186 17.72 -8.57 -10.63
N TYR A 187 17.48 -7.27 -10.40
CA TYR A 187 17.70 -6.65 -9.09
C TYR A 187 16.81 -7.26 -8.01
N LEU A 188 15.49 -7.33 -8.25
CA LEU A 188 14.52 -7.87 -7.28
C LEU A 188 14.82 -9.33 -6.95
N LYS A 189 15.19 -10.13 -7.96
CA LYS A 189 15.64 -11.52 -7.77
C LYS A 189 16.93 -11.63 -6.97
N HIS A 190 17.89 -10.73 -7.21
CA HIS A 190 19.15 -10.71 -6.47
C HIS A 190 18.95 -10.28 -5.01
N LEU A 191 18.08 -9.30 -4.76
CA LEU A 191 17.71 -8.90 -3.40
C LEU A 191 17.01 -10.06 -2.66
N GLY A 192 16.20 -10.85 -3.38
CA GLY A 192 15.55 -12.05 -2.87
C GLY A 192 14.12 -11.83 -2.38
N ILE A 193 13.51 -10.68 -2.72
CA ILE A 193 12.10 -10.41 -2.42
C ILE A 193 11.20 -11.34 -3.25
N THR A 194 9.96 -11.52 -2.80
CA THR A 194 9.02 -12.43 -3.47
C THR A 194 7.72 -11.75 -3.90
N ALA A 195 7.38 -10.60 -3.30
CA ALA A 195 6.19 -9.83 -3.64
C ALA A 195 6.56 -8.35 -3.76
N LEU A 196 6.22 -7.73 -4.88
CA LEU A 196 6.32 -6.30 -5.11
C LEU A 196 4.97 -5.67 -4.75
N GLU A 197 4.94 -4.90 -3.66
CA GLU A 197 3.77 -4.10 -3.28
C GLU A 197 3.91 -2.71 -3.87
N LEU A 198 2.98 -2.33 -4.74
CA LEU A 198 2.98 -1.04 -5.42
C LEU A 198 2.06 -0.07 -4.68
N LEU A 199 2.57 1.11 -4.37
CA LEU A 199 1.75 2.27 -3.99
C LEU A 199 0.64 2.51 -5.03
N PRO A 200 -0.45 3.23 -4.67
CA PRO A 200 -1.67 3.31 -5.48
C PRO A 200 -1.45 3.53 -6.98
N VAL A 201 -1.97 2.58 -7.78
CA VAL A 201 -1.93 2.62 -9.25
C VAL A 201 -3.29 2.85 -9.90
N ALA A 202 -4.37 2.80 -9.11
CA ALA A 202 -5.69 3.22 -9.58
C ALA A 202 -5.64 4.71 -9.92
N HIS A 203 -6.26 5.14 -11.01
CA HIS A 203 -6.18 6.50 -11.51
C HIS A 203 -6.64 7.47 -10.42
N PHE A 204 -5.74 8.32 -9.97
CA PHE A 204 -5.94 9.26 -8.88
C PHE A 204 -5.84 10.70 -9.37
N ALA A 205 -6.11 11.67 -8.50
CA ALA A 205 -5.98 13.08 -8.81
C ALA A 205 -5.07 13.78 -7.80
N SER A 206 -4.41 14.86 -8.22
CA SER A 206 -3.82 15.81 -7.27
C SER A 206 -4.92 16.69 -6.70
N GLU A 207 -5.00 16.82 -5.38
CA GLU A 207 -5.97 17.64 -4.68
C GLU A 207 -5.86 19.11 -5.10
N PRO A 208 -6.97 19.86 -5.23
CA PRO A 208 -6.94 21.29 -5.53
C PRO A 208 -5.97 22.10 -4.67
N ARG A 209 -5.89 21.79 -3.37
CA ARG A 209 -4.96 22.45 -2.44
C ARG A 209 -3.49 22.26 -2.87
N LEU A 210 -3.09 21.05 -3.25
CA LEU A 210 -1.72 20.78 -3.69
C LEU A 210 -1.42 21.51 -5.01
N GLN A 211 -2.34 21.47 -5.96
CA GLN A 211 -2.17 22.16 -7.24
C GLN A 211 -1.97 23.66 -7.06
N ARG A 212 -2.73 24.30 -6.16
CA ARG A 212 -2.58 25.72 -5.80
C ARG A 212 -1.23 26.06 -5.15
N LEU A 213 -0.60 25.09 -4.49
CA LEU A 213 0.74 25.20 -3.91
C LEU A 213 1.86 24.87 -4.93
N GLY A 214 1.52 24.47 -6.16
CA GLY A 214 2.49 24.02 -7.15
C GLY A 214 3.05 22.62 -6.85
N LEU A 215 2.35 21.85 -6.02
CA LEU A 215 2.67 20.47 -5.66
C LEU A 215 1.74 19.49 -6.40
N SER A 216 2.02 18.20 -6.27
CA SER A 216 1.22 17.12 -6.83
C SER A 216 1.06 16.01 -5.81
N ASN A 217 -0.03 15.26 -5.87
CA ASN A 217 -0.12 14.02 -5.11
C ASN A 217 0.87 13.02 -5.74
N TYR A 218 1.90 12.66 -4.99
CA TYR A 218 2.94 11.73 -5.42
C TYR A 218 2.50 10.31 -5.12
N TRP A 219 2.14 10.00 -3.86
CA TRP A 219 1.82 8.64 -3.45
C TRP A 219 0.61 8.02 -4.16
N GLY A 220 -0.43 8.82 -4.42
CA GLY A 220 -1.61 8.39 -5.14
C GLY A 220 -2.82 8.00 -4.31
N TYR A 221 -2.79 8.20 -2.99
CA TYR A 221 -3.92 7.96 -2.07
C TYR A 221 -5.02 9.02 -2.21
N ASN A 222 -5.56 9.17 -3.43
CA ASN A 222 -6.67 10.08 -3.74
C ASN A 222 -7.39 9.63 -5.02
N PRO A 223 -8.01 8.43 -5.03
CA PRO A 223 -8.49 7.79 -6.25
C PRO A 223 -9.64 8.56 -6.91
N LEU A 224 -9.52 8.76 -8.23
CA LEU A 224 -10.52 9.37 -9.10
C LEU A 224 -11.36 8.31 -9.82
N ALA A 225 -10.73 7.25 -10.30
CA ALA A 225 -11.38 6.17 -11.04
C ALA A 225 -10.76 4.81 -10.66
N MET A 226 -11.40 4.09 -9.75
CA MET A 226 -10.85 2.87 -9.12
C MET A 226 -10.65 1.68 -10.08
N PHE A 227 -11.32 1.68 -11.24
CA PHE A 227 -11.20 0.67 -12.29
C PHE A 227 -10.21 1.04 -13.40
N ALA A 228 -9.63 2.24 -13.37
CA ALA A 228 -8.66 2.70 -14.36
C ALA A 228 -7.25 2.66 -13.78
N LEU A 229 -6.27 2.30 -14.59
CA LEU A 229 -4.85 2.51 -14.26
C LEU A 229 -4.50 3.99 -14.41
N ASP A 230 -3.61 4.49 -13.55
CA ASP A 230 -3.13 5.86 -13.65
C ASP A 230 -2.27 6.05 -14.91
N PRO A 231 -2.67 6.94 -15.83
CA PRO A 231 -1.96 7.12 -17.09
C PRO A 231 -0.56 7.75 -16.90
N ARG A 232 -0.28 8.41 -15.77
CA ARG A 232 1.00 9.10 -15.52
C ARG A 232 2.17 8.14 -15.37
N TYR A 233 1.89 6.87 -15.06
CA TYR A 233 2.90 5.83 -14.92
C TYR A 233 3.06 4.99 -16.19
N ALA A 234 2.47 5.39 -17.32
CA ALA A 234 2.68 4.72 -18.60
C ALA A 234 3.62 5.51 -19.51
N VAL A 235 4.38 4.81 -20.35
CA VAL A 235 5.11 5.45 -21.46
C VAL A 235 4.11 5.97 -22.48
N HIS A 236 3.09 5.16 -22.77
CA HIS A 236 1.97 5.50 -23.64
C HIS A 236 0.65 5.43 -22.83
N PRO A 237 0.12 6.56 -22.34
CA PRO A 237 -1.11 6.62 -21.54
C PRO A 237 -2.28 5.81 -22.08
N GLU A 238 -2.49 5.81 -23.40
CA GLU A 238 -3.58 5.08 -24.06
C GLU A 238 -3.40 3.55 -24.03
N LYS A 239 -2.17 3.09 -23.74
CA LYS A 239 -1.77 1.68 -23.61
C LYS A 239 -1.33 1.30 -22.20
N ALA A 240 -1.55 2.16 -21.21
CA ALA A 240 -1.14 1.92 -19.81
C ALA A 240 -1.52 0.51 -19.30
N ARG A 241 -2.70 0.03 -19.72
CA ARG A 241 -3.21 -1.29 -19.37
C ARG A 241 -2.38 -2.44 -19.93
N ASP A 242 -1.93 -2.34 -21.17
CA ASP A 242 -1.06 -3.36 -21.78
C ASP A 242 0.33 -3.29 -21.16
N GLU A 243 0.86 -2.08 -20.96
CA GLU A 243 2.19 -1.88 -20.36
C GLU A 243 2.29 -2.42 -18.92
N PHE A 244 1.24 -2.24 -18.11
CA PHE A 244 1.18 -2.83 -16.78
C PHE A 244 1.12 -4.36 -16.82
N ARG A 245 0.30 -4.94 -17.71
CA ARG A 245 0.21 -6.39 -17.85
C ARG A 245 1.50 -7.03 -18.36
N ASP A 246 2.20 -6.38 -19.28
CA ASP A 246 3.53 -6.81 -19.73
C ASP A 246 4.52 -6.84 -18.55
N ALA A 247 4.45 -5.86 -17.65
CA ALA A 247 5.29 -5.84 -16.45
C ALA A 247 4.92 -6.95 -15.46
N VAL A 248 3.64 -7.19 -15.23
CA VAL A 248 3.14 -8.30 -14.40
C VAL A 248 3.63 -9.65 -14.95
N LYS A 249 3.48 -9.91 -16.27
CA LYS A 249 4.01 -11.13 -16.91
C LYS A 249 5.50 -11.31 -16.67
N ALA A 250 6.29 -10.25 -16.82
CA ALA A 250 7.73 -10.31 -16.61
C ALA A 250 8.09 -10.62 -15.14
N LEU A 251 7.35 -10.07 -14.18
CA LEU A 251 7.52 -10.34 -12.75
C LEU A 251 7.10 -11.79 -12.41
N HIS A 252 5.96 -12.26 -12.91
CA HIS A 252 5.47 -13.62 -12.73
C HIS A 252 6.42 -14.67 -13.33
N ALA A 253 6.95 -14.41 -14.52
CA ALA A 253 7.97 -15.28 -15.14
C ALA A 253 9.25 -15.40 -14.27
N ALA A 254 9.53 -14.39 -13.45
CA ALA A 254 10.60 -14.42 -12.47
C ALA A 254 10.18 -15.02 -11.11
N GLY A 255 8.90 -15.37 -10.94
CA GLY A 255 8.32 -15.85 -9.68
C GLY A 255 8.17 -14.75 -8.63
N ILE A 256 7.92 -13.51 -9.06
CA ILE A 256 7.65 -12.36 -8.19
C ILE A 256 6.17 -12.03 -8.29
N GLU A 257 5.48 -11.99 -7.15
CA GLU A 257 4.08 -11.61 -7.04
C GLU A 257 3.89 -10.08 -7.11
N VAL A 258 2.71 -9.63 -7.53
CA VAL A 258 2.32 -8.22 -7.56
C VAL A 258 1.15 -7.97 -6.61
N ILE A 259 1.38 -7.14 -5.60
CA ILE A 259 0.37 -6.67 -4.64
C ILE A 259 0.10 -5.20 -4.94
N LEU A 260 -1.17 -4.80 -4.98
CA LEU A 260 -1.54 -3.39 -5.13
C LEU A 260 -2.00 -2.79 -3.81
N ASP A 261 -1.44 -1.64 -3.45
CA ASP A 261 -2.06 -0.77 -2.46
C ASP A 261 -3.33 -0.14 -3.06
N VAL A 262 -4.45 -0.32 -2.38
CA VAL A 262 -5.79 0.08 -2.85
C VAL A 262 -6.51 0.91 -1.82
N VAL A 263 -7.08 2.01 -2.31
CA VAL A 263 -7.92 2.93 -1.55
C VAL A 263 -9.37 2.67 -1.92
N LEU A 264 -10.12 2.06 -1.00
CA LEU A 264 -11.57 1.88 -1.10
C LEU A 264 -12.34 2.72 -0.08
N ASN A 265 -11.62 3.45 0.78
CA ASN A 265 -12.20 4.11 1.93
C ASN A 265 -12.65 5.56 1.64
N HIS A 266 -12.04 6.28 0.70
CA HIS A 266 -12.42 7.64 0.28
C HIS A 266 -12.26 7.85 -1.24
N SER A 267 -12.63 9.03 -1.73
CA SER A 267 -12.47 9.44 -3.14
C SER A 267 -11.85 10.84 -3.30
N ALA A 268 -11.40 11.13 -4.52
CA ALA A 268 -10.91 12.45 -4.95
C ALA A 268 -11.94 13.59 -4.92
N GLU A 269 -13.20 13.31 -4.60
CA GLU A 269 -14.23 14.34 -4.44
C GLU A 269 -14.12 15.08 -3.08
N SER A 270 -13.29 14.57 -2.15
CA SER A 270 -13.03 15.15 -0.83
C SER A 270 -14.32 15.52 -0.06
N ASP A 271 -14.30 16.57 0.77
CA ASP A 271 -15.46 17.11 1.49
C ASP A 271 -16.37 17.97 0.57
N LEU A 272 -17.35 18.67 1.17
CA LEU A 272 -18.31 19.50 0.43
C LEU A 272 -17.69 20.65 -0.36
N ASP A 273 -16.49 21.14 0.01
CA ASP A 273 -15.75 22.15 -0.76
C ASP A 273 -14.99 21.54 -1.95
N GLY A 274 -14.92 20.21 -2.00
CA GLY A 274 -14.26 19.46 -3.06
C GLY A 274 -15.02 19.43 -4.39
N PRO A 275 -14.39 18.88 -5.44
CA PRO A 275 -14.96 18.80 -6.78
C PRO A 275 -16.06 17.73 -6.89
N THR A 276 -17.05 17.94 -7.76
CA THR A 276 -17.99 16.89 -8.20
C THR A 276 -17.53 16.31 -9.53
N LEU A 277 -17.15 15.04 -9.49
CA LEU A 277 -16.49 14.34 -10.59
C LEU A 277 -17.18 13.02 -10.94
N SER A 278 -17.73 12.31 -9.96
CA SER A 278 -18.43 11.05 -10.18
C SER A 278 -19.46 10.76 -9.07
N GLN A 279 -19.09 10.04 -8.01
CA GLN A 279 -20.03 9.42 -7.07
C GLN A 279 -20.99 10.43 -6.41
N ARG A 280 -20.52 11.62 -6.05
CA ARG A 280 -21.32 12.71 -5.46
C ARG A 280 -22.46 13.13 -6.38
N GLY A 281 -22.16 13.33 -7.66
CA GLY A 281 -23.17 13.72 -8.65
C GLY A 281 -24.07 12.55 -9.09
N ILE A 282 -23.63 11.30 -8.93
CA ILE A 282 -24.36 10.10 -9.35
C ILE A 282 -25.33 9.63 -8.27
N ASP A 283 -24.86 9.48 -7.04
CA ASP A 283 -25.70 9.10 -5.90
C ASP A 283 -24.94 9.32 -4.58
N ASN A 284 -24.78 10.59 -4.19
CA ASN A 284 -24.04 10.96 -2.97
C ASN A 284 -24.51 10.19 -1.72
N ARG A 285 -25.83 10.04 -1.58
CA ARG A 285 -26.46 9.46 -0.39
C ARG A 285 -26.19 7.97 -0.25
N SER A 286 -26.03 7.26 -1.37
CA SER A 286 -25.68 5.84 -1.38
C SER A 286 -24.17 5.61 -1.29
N TYR A 287 -23.36 6.38 -2.02
CA TYR A 287 -21.92 6.14 -2.10
C TYR A 287 -21.15 6.49 -0.83
N TYR A 288 -21.59 7.50 -0.08
CA TYR A 288 -20.86 8.03 1.07
C TYR A 288 -21.61 7.85 2.38
N TRP A 289 -20.87 7.80 3.48
CA TRP A 289 -21.42 7.98 4.82
C TRP A 289 -21.76 9.45 5.04
N ILE A 290 -23.05 9.72 5.23
CA ILE A 290 -23.60 11.06 5.42
C ILE A 290 -24.22 11.16 6.81
N ARG A 291 -23.86 12.21 7.53
CA ARG A 291 -24.37 12.59 8.85
C ARG A 291 -25.82 13.07 8.79
N GLU A 292 -26.44 13.26 9.95
CA GLU A 292 -27.82 13.76 10.03
C GLU A 292 -28.01 15.17 9.46
N ASP A 293 -26.95 15.99 9.40
CA ASP A 293 -26.95 17.34 8.85
C ASP A 293 -26.70 17.40 7.32
N GLY A 294 -26.50 16.25 6.66
CA GLY A 294 -26.26 16.15 5.22
C GLY A 294 -24.79 16.26 4.80
N ASP A 295 -23.88 16.48 5.75
CA ASP A 295 -22.43 16.52 5.53
C ASP A 295 -21.79 15.13 5.66
N TYR A 296 -20.53 14.98 5.28
CA TYR A 296 -19.83 13.69 5.29
C TYR A 296 -19.37 13.26 6.69
N GLU A 297 -19.37 11.95 6.91
CA GLU A 297 -18.51 11.34 7.92
C GLU A 297 -17.07 11.29 7.39
N ASN A 298 -16.13 11.89 8.12
CA ASN A 298 -14.72 11.98 7.73
C ASN A 298 -13.82 11.06 8.57
N TRP A 299 -14.14 9.77 8.62
CA TRP A 299 -13.36 8.77 9.38
C TRP A 299 -12.01 8.45 8.73
N THR A 300 -11.79 8.90 7.50
CA THR A 300 -10.53 8.75 6.75
C THR A 300 -9.57 9.93 6.95
N GLY A 301 -10.10 11.12 7.28
CA GLY A 301 -9.34 12.36 7.30
C GLY A 301 -9.18 13.02 5.91
N CYS A 302 -9.74 12.41 4.86
CA CYS A 302 -9.60 12.86 3.47
C CYS A 302 -10.80 13.70 2.98
N GLY A 303 -11.81 13.90 3.83
CA GLY A 303 -13.00 14.72 3.59
C GLY A 303 -14.28 13.92 3.41
N ASN A 304 -14.19 12.68 2.91
CA ASN A 304 -15.33 11.77 2.78
C ASN A 304 -14.95 10.33 3.16
N THR A 305 -15.98 9.50 3.39
CA THR A 305 -15.83 8.06 3.61
C THR A 305 -16.85 7.29 2.77
N LEU A 306 -16.40 6.33 1.96
CA LEU A 306 -17.28 5.46 1.19
C LEU A 306 -18.13 4.56 2.11
N ASN A 307 -19.41 4.41 1.78
CA ASN A 307 -20.33 3.53 2.49
C ASN A 307 -20.25 2.10 1.97
N LEU A 308 -19.20 1.38 2.38
CA LEU A 308 -18.98 -0.03 2.00
C LEU A 308 -19.97 -1.02 2.65
N SER A 309 -20.92 -0.54 3.46
CA SER A 309 -22.05 -1.32 3.97
C SER A 309 -23.28 -1.29 3.06
N HIS A 310 -23.37 -0.29 2.17
CA HIS A 310 -24.47 -0.18 1.22
C HIS A 310 -24.33 -1.26 0.14
N PRO A 311 -25.35 -2.10 -0.13
CA PRO A 311 -25.22 -3.26 -1.01
C PRO A 311 -24.63 -2.96 -2.40
N ALA A 312 -25.04 -1.85 -3.03
CA ALA A 312 -24.51 -1.44 -4.32
C ALA A 312 -23.04 -0.98 -4.29
N VAL A 313 -22.61 -0.34 -3.19
CA VAL A 313 -21.23 0.11 -3.02
C VAL A 313 -20.34 -1.06 -2.64
N THR A 314 -20.84 -1.99 -1.83
CA THR A 314 -20.21 -3.29 -1.58
C THR A 314 -20.00 -4.04 -2.91
N HIS A 315 -21.02 -4.12 -3.76
CA HIS A 315 -20.93 -4.76 -5.08
C HIS A 315 -19.94 -4.04 -6.01
N TYR A 316 -19.93 -2.71 -6.01
CA TYR A 316 -18.96 -1.90 -6.75
C TYR A 316 -17.51 -2.17 -6.31
N ALA A 317 -17.21 -2.14 -5.02
CA ALA A 317 -15.88 -2.42 -4.49
C ALA A 317 -15.45 -3.87 -4.75
N TYR A 318 -16.39 -4.80 -4.59
CA TYR A 318 -16.22 -6.22 -4.89
C TYR A 318 -15.84 -6.47 -6.36
N GLU A 319 -16.60 -5.91 -7.31
CA GLU A 319 -16.31 -6.03 -8.74
C GLU A 319 -15.01 -5.31 -9.12
N CYS A 320 -14.64 -4.23 -8.42
CA CYS A 320 -13.35 -3.54 -8.61
C CYS A 320 -12.18 -4.49 -8.32
N LEU A 321 -12.16 -5.08 -7.12
CA LEU A 321 -11.11 -6.00 -6.72
C LEU A 321 -11.03 -7.21 -7.66
N LYS A 322 -12.19 -7.76 -8.02
CA LYS A 322 -12.26 -8.91 -8.94
C LYS A 322 -11.74 -8.55 -10.33
N TYR A 323 -12.06 -7.36 -10.83
CA TYR A 323 -11.55 -6.85 -12.10
C TYR A 323 -10.02 -6.75 -12.10
N TRP A 324 -9.41 -6.25 -11.02
CA TRP A 324 -7.95 -6.19 -10.89
C TRP A 324 -7.32 -7.59 -10.95
N VAL A 325 -7.88 -8.58 -10.24
CA VAL A 325 -7.36 -9.96 -10.28
C VAL A 325 -7.56 -10.60 -11.64
N GLU A 326 -8.77 -10.58 -12.21
CA GLU A 326 -9.09 -11.29 -13.45
C GLU A 326 -8.47 -10.63 -14.70
N THR A 327 -8.34 -9.29 -14.70
CA THR A 327 -7.87 -8.56 -15.90
C THR A 327 -6.38 -8.26 -15.86
N PHE A 328 -5.82 -8.03 -14.66
CA PHE A 328 -4.43 -7.64 -14.47
C PHE A 328 -3.57 -8.69 -13.76
N HIS A 329 -4.17 -9.81 -13.36
CA HIS A 329 -3.49 -10.94 -12.70
C HIS A 329 -2.74 -10.55 -11.42
N VAL A 330 -3.21 -9.53 -10.69
CA VAL A 330 -2.59 -9.17 -9.41
C VAL A 330 -2.79 -10.30 -8.37
N ASP A 331 -1.77 -10.54 -7.55
CA ASP A 331 -1.73 -11.64 -6.59
C ASP A 331 -2.28 -11.28 -5.22
N GLY A 332 -2.60 -10.01 -5.00
CA GLY A 332 -3.15 -9.52 -3.75
C GLY A 332 -3.32 -8.02 -3.66
N PHE A 333 -3.81 -7.60 -2.50
CA PHE A 333 -4.09 -6.21 -2.17
C PHE A 333 -3.60 -5.87 -0.78
N ARG A 334 -3.07 -4.64 -0.63
CA ARG A 334 -2.94 -3.95 0.65
C ARG A 334 -3.99 -2.86 0.73
N PHE A 335 -4.85 -2.90 1.72
CA PHE A 335 -6.00 -2.00 1.87
C PHE A 335 -5.64 -0.84 2.79
N ASP A 336 -5.66 0.36 2.24
CA ASP A 336 -5.54 1.62 2.95
C ASP A 336 -6.73 1.89 3.86
N LEU A 337 -6.45 2.34 5.09
CA LEU A 337 -7.43 2.63 6.15
C LEU A 337 -8.54 1.57 6.19
N ALA A 338 -8.13 0.31 6.25
CA ALA A 338 -8.98 -0.85 6.01
C ALA A 338 -10.20 -0.98 6.95
N PRO A 339 -10.25 -0.41 8.17
CA PRO A 339 -11.43 -0.54 9.02
C PRO A 339 -12.70 0.03 8.38
N VAL A 340 -12.61 0.99 7.46
CA VAL A 340 -13.76 1.48 6.69
C VAL A 340 -14.49 0.35 5.94
N MET A 341 -13.77 -0.68 5.49
CA MET A 341 -14.37 -1.90 4.88
C MET A 341 -15.28 -2.66 5.84
N GLY A 342 -15.00 -2.57 7.14
CA GLY A 342 -15.76 -3.18 8.21
C GLY A 342 -16.84 -2.31 8.82
N ARG A 343 -16.95 -1.02 8.46
CA ARG A 343 -17.87 -0.09 9.12
C ARG A 343 -19.32 -0.32 8.70
N THR A 344 -20.16 -0.65 9.67
CA THR A 344 -21.62 -0.68 9.60
C THR A 344 -22.21 0.19 10.73
N PRO A 345 -22.17 1.51 10.59
CA PRO A 345 -21.48 2.48 11.47
C PRO A 345 -20.23 2.05 12.27
N ALA A 346 -20.36 1.04 13.15
CA ALA A 346 -19.23 0.51 13.92
C ALA A 346 -18.48 -0.55 13.11
N PHE A 347 -17.21 -0.81 13.44
CA PHE A 347 -16.47 -1.89 12.78
C PHE A 347 -17.06 -3.27 13.12
N SER A 348 -17.20 -4.12 12.11
CA SER A 348 -17.59 -5.51 12.22
C SER A 348 -16.75 -6.40 11.31
N GLN A 349 -16.21 -7.48 11.86
CA GLN A 349 -15.57 -8.55 11.07
C GLN A 349 -16.54 -9.28 10.13
N GLN A 350 -17.85 -9.16 10.37
CA GLN A 350 -18.91 -9.76 9.55
C GLN A 350 -19.56 -8.74 8.60
N ALA A 351 -18.90 -7.61 8.35
CA ALA A 351 -19.39 -6.59 7.44
C ALA A 351 -19.63 -7.14 6.01
N PRO A 352 -20.57 -6.56 5.25
CA PRO A 352 -20.95 -7.07 3.93
C PRO A 352 -19.77 -7.27 2.96
N LEU A 353 -18.80 -6.35 2.93
CA LEU A 353 -17.66 -6.46 2.04
C LEU A 353 -16.72 -7.60 2.41
N PHE A 354 -16.46 -7.82 3.70
CA PHE A 354 -15.64 -8.95 4.15
C PHE A 354 -16.28 -10.30 3.82
N GLU A 355 -17.60 -10.44 4.02
CA GLU A 355 -18.31 -11.66 3.64
C GLU A 355 -18.37 -11.84 2.11
N ALA A 356 -18.51 -10.76 1.32
CA ALA A 356 -18.44 -10.85 -0.14
C ALA A 356 -17.06 -11.32 -0.64
N ILE A 357 -15.98 -10.78 -0.08
CA ILE A 357 -14.59 -11.18 -0.41
C ILE A 357 -14.37 -12.65 -0.05
N LYS A 358 -14.73 -13.04 1.19
CA LYS A 358 -14.56 -14.41 1.70
C LYS A 358 -15.31 -15.45 0.87
N ASN A 359 -16.52 -15.13 0.41
CA ASN A 359 -17.36 -16.06 -0.35
C ASN A 359 -17.08 -16.05 -1.86
N CYS A 360 -16.16 -15.21 -2.33
CA CYS A 360 -15.79 -15.13 -3.73
C CYS A 360 -14.69 -16.12 -4.09
N PRO A 361 -14.88 -16.99 -5.10
CA PRO A 361 -13.88 -17.98 -5.49
C PRO A 361 -12.60 -17.39 -6.08
N VAL A 362 -12.62 -16.10 -6.48
CA VAL A 362 -11.44 -15.38 -6.98
C VAL A 362 -10.74 -14.68 -5.80
N LEU A 363 -11.44 -13.78 -5.11
CA LEU A 363 -10.85 -12.93 -4.08
C LEU A 363 -10.43 -13.67 -2.81
N SER A 364 -11.06 -14.80 -2.49
CA SER A 364 -10.64 -15.63 -1.33
C SER A 364 -9.30 -16.35 -1.54
N THR A 365 -8.72 -16.28 -2.75
CA THR A 365 -7.49 -17.00 -3.11
C THR A 365 -6.25 -16.12 -3.24
N VAL A 366 -6.42 -14.79 -3.22
CA VAL A 366 -5.33 -13.81 -3.30
C VAL A 366 -4.87 -13.36 -1.92
N LYS A 367 -3.71 -12.70 -1.82
CA LYS A 367 -3.25 -12.11 -0.55
C LYS A 367 -4.08 -10.88 -0.21
N LEU A 368 -4.50 -10.78 1.05
CA LEU A 368 -5.27 -9.66 1.57
C LEU A 368 -4.52 -9.09 2.78
N ILE A 369 -4.06 -7.85 2.69
CA ILE A 369 -3.29 -7.16 3.74
C ILE A 369 -4.06 -5.91 4.13
N ALA A 370 -4.30 -5.68 5.41
CA ALA A 370 -4.98 -4.49 5.91
C ALA A 370 -3.98 -3.53 6.58
N GLU A 371 -4.17 -2.23 6.37
CA GLU A 371 -3.83 -1.22 7.37
C GLU A 371 -4.92 -1.21 8.43
N PRO A 372 -4.70 -1.75 9.64
CA PRO A 372 -5.79 -2.07 10.55
C PRO A 372 -6.22 -0.90 11.43
N TRP A 373 -6.17 0.32 10.92
CA TRP A 373 -6.67 1.52 11.60
C TRP A 373 -7.28 2.53 10.63
N ASP A 374 -8.22 3.31 11.12
CA ASP A 374 -8.63 4.60 10.54
C ASP A 374 -8.69 5.65 11.65
N ILE A 375 -8.92 6.93 11.30
CA ILE A 375 -8.89 8.03 12.28
C ILE A 375 -10.25 8.25 12.96
N GLY A 376 -11.30 7.54 12.55
CA GLY A 376 -12.63 7.63 13.14
C GLY A 376 -12.70 6.97 14.52
N GLU A 377 -13.76 7.28 15.28
CA GLU A 377 -13.99 6.62 16.57
C GLU A 377 -14.09 5.10 16.39
N GLY A 378 -13.40 4.36 17.26
CA GLY A 378 -13.29 2.91 17.15
C GLY A 378 -12.52 2.44 15.91
N GLY A 379 -11.70 3.29 15.29
CA GLY A 379 -10.95 2.97 14.08
C GLY A 379 -9.78 2.01 14.30
N TYR A 380 -9.22 1.91 15.51
CA TYR A 380 -8.06 1.05 15.77
C TYR A 380 -8.47 -0.43 15.91
N GLN A 381 -8.08 -1.27 14.94
CA GLN A 381 -8.57 -2.65 14.77
C GLN A 381 -7.45 -3.69 14.62
N VAL A 382 -6.23 -3.39 15.09
CA VAL A 382 -5.09 -4.33 15.05
C VAL A 382 -5.46 -5.68 15.67
N GLY A 383 -5.23 -6.75 14.91
CA GLY A 383 -5.53 -8.13 15.28
C GLY A 383 -7.01 -8.50 15.14
N ASN A 384 -7.87 -7.56 14.75
CA ASN A 384 -9.33 -7.71 14.71
C ASN A 384 -9.88 -7.84 13.28
N PHE A 385 -9.07 -8.08 12.26
CA PHE A 385 -9.57 -8.39 10.90
C PHE A 385 -9.98 -9.87 10.74
N PRO A 386 -10.84 -10.21 9.76
CA PRO A 386 -11.18 -11.59 9.45
C PRO A 386 -9.93 -12.46 9.21
N PRO A 387 -9.97 -13.79 9.49
CA PRO A 387 -8.79 -14.66 9.41
C PRO A 387 -8.08 -14.74 8.06
N LEU A 388 -8.74 -14.34 6.96
CA LEU A 388 -8.14 -14.28 5.63
C LEU A 388 -7.13 -13.13 5.45
N PHE A 389 -7.20 -12.11 6.31
CA PHE A 389 -6.36 -10.92 6.20
C PHE A 389 -5.10 -11.05 7.07
N ALA A 390 -3.96 -10.68 6.47
CA ALA A 390 -2.81 -10.21 7.21
C ALA A 390 -2.97 -8.71 7.52
N GLU A 391 -2.21 -8.19 8.48
CA GLU A 391 -2.34 -6.82 8.95
C GLU A 391 -0.95 -6.20 9.15
N TRP A 392 -0.80 -4.95 8.71
CA TRP A 392 0.34 -4.12 9.12
C TRP A 392 0.42 -4.03 10.64
N ASN A 393 1.62 -4.25 11.18
CA ASN A 393 1.87 -4.24 12.61
C ASN A 393 2.68 -3.00 13.01
N ASP A 394 1.98 -1.89 13.26
CA ASP A 394 2.55 -0.65 13.81
C ASP A 394 3.17 -0.86 15.20
N HIS A 395 2.59 -1.73 16.03
CA HIS A 395 3.18 -2.11 17.31
C HIS A 395 4.57 -2.74 17.15
N TYR A 396 4.79 -3.54 16.10
CA TYR A 396 6.13 -4.05 15.76
C TYR A 396 7.05 -2.89 15.36
N ARG A 397 6.61 -2.03 14.44
CA ARG A 397 7.39 -0.85 14.00
C ARG A 397 7.89 -0.03 15.18
N ASP A 398 6.97 0.38 16.04
CA ASP A 398 7.25 1.31 17.12
C ASP A 398 8.11 0.64 18.19
N ALA A 399 7.81 -0.62 18.54
CA ALA A 399 8.61 -1.38 19.51
C ALA A 399 10.03 -1.64 19.03
N ILE A 400 10.25 -2.05 17.78
CA ILE A 400 11.59 -2.32 17.26
C ILE A 400 12.42 -1.03 17.16
N ARG A 401 11.81 0.08 16.73
CA ARG A 401 12.47 1.40 16.77
C ARG A 401 12.80 1.81 18.21
N ARG A 402 11.87 1.65 19.14
CA ARG A 402 12.09 1.96 20.56
C ARG A 402 13.17 1.09 21.20
N PHE A 403 13.25 -0.20 20.86
CA PHE A 403 14.27 -1.08 21.40
C PHE A 403 15.69 -0.66 20.98
N TRP A 404 15.89 -0.38 19.69
CA TRP A 404 17.22 -0.07 19.15
C TRP A 404 17.63 1.41 19.25
N LEU A 405 16.68 2.34 19.22
CA LEU A 405 16.94 3.78 19.11
C LEU A 405 16.60 4.52 20.40
N ALA A 406 15.34 4.45 20.84
CA ALA A 406 14.88 5.16 22.04
C ALA A 406 15.39 4.53 23.35
N ARG A 407 15.61 3.21 23.34
CA ARG A 407 16.13 2.35 24.41
C ARG A 407 15.27 2.37 25.67
N ASP A 408 13.97 2.34 25.47
CA ASP A 408 12.96 2.39 26.54
C ASP A 408 11.98 1.18 26.51
N LEU A 409 12.39 0.09 25.86
CA LEU A 409 11.61 -1.13 25.71
C LEU A 409 12.21 -2.30 26.52
N SER A 410 11.34 -3.12 27.13
CA SER A 410 11.77 -4.33 27.85
C SER A 410 12.19 -5.47 26.89
N LEU A 411 13.02 -6.40 27.37
CA LEU A 411 13.35 -7.63 26.64
C LEU A 411 12.11 -8.46 26.31
N GLY A 412 11.14 -8.54 27.25
CA GLY A 412 9.91 -9.30 27.06
C GLY A 412 9.05 -8.76 25.94
N GLU A 413 8.90 -7.44 25.86
CA GLU A 413 8.14 -6.81 24.79
C GLU A 413 8.84 -6.99 23.44
N PHE A 414 10.16 -6.81 23.37
CA PHE A 414 10.94 -7.10 22.16
C PHE A 414 10.76 -8.54 21.69
N ALA A 415 10.89 -9.52 22.60
CA ALA A 415 10.74 -10.94 22.25
C ALA A 415 9.32 -11.27 21.78
N GLY A 416 8.29 -10.65 22.36
CA GLY A 416 6.92 -10.79 21.89
C GLY A 416 6.75 -10.33 20.44
N ARG A 417 7.35 -9.19 20.07
CA ARG A 417 7.33 -8.68 18.69
C ARG A 417 8.15 -9.54 17.74
N PHE A 418 9.32 -10.01 18.17
CA PHE A 418 10.16 -10.94 17.40
C PHE A 418 9.46 -12.29 17.15
N ALA A 419 8.65 -12.77 18.09
CA ALA A 419 7.87 -14.02 18.01
C ALA A 419 6.50 -13.82 17.34
N GLY A 420 6.43 -12.98 16.31
CA GLY A 420 5.23 -12.81 15.49
C GLY A 420 4.07 -12.12 16.20
N SER A 421 4.31 -11.39 17.30
CA SER A 421 3.28 -10.68 18.05
C SER A 421 2.08 -11.58 18.41
N SER A 422 2.38 -12.75 18.98
CA SER A 422 1.36 -13.75 19.30
C SER A 422 0.26 -13.22 20.24
N ASP A 423 0.58 -12.23 21.08
CA ASP A 423 -0.37 -11.52 21.94
C ASP A 423 -1.51 -10.86 21.13
N LEU A 424 -1.20 -10.39 19.92
CA LEU A 424 -2.15 -9.78 19.00
C LEU A 424 -2.77 -10.81 18.06
N PHE A 425 -1.96 -11.67 17.43
CA PHE A 425 -2.40 -12.46 16.27
C PHE A 425 -2.63 -13.95 16.52
N LYS A 426 -2.22 -14.54 17.66
CA LYS A 426 -2.42 -15.97 17.97
C LYS A 426 -3.85 -16.23 18.45
N ARG A 427 -4.83 -15.94 17.58
CA ARG A 427 -6.28 -16.09 17.79
C ARG A 427 -6.98 -16.39 16.47
N ASP A 428 -8.24 -16.83 16.53
CA ASP A 428 -9.13 -16.97 15.36
C ASP A 428 -8.58 -17.81 14.19
N GLY A 429 -7.63 -18.72 14.48
CA GLY A 429 -6.98 -19.55 13.47
C GLY A 429 -5.93 -18.82 12.62
N LYS A 430 -5.59 -17.56 12.94
CA LYS A 430 -4.50 -16.84 12.27
C LYS A 430 -3.16 -17.49 12.56
N ARG A 431 -2.29 -17.44 11.55
CA ARG A 431 -0.91 -17.92 11.58
C ARG A 431 0.05 -16.76 11.82
N PRO A 432 1.33 -17.01 12.15
CA PRO A 432 2.29 -15.92 12.31
C PRO A 432 2.40 -15.01 11.08
N SER A 433 2.20 -15.54 9.87
CA SER A 433 2.21 -14.70 8.66
C SER A 433 1.14 -13.60 8.62
N ALA A 434 0.14 -13.65 9.50
CA ALA A 434 -0.88 -12.60 9.61
C ALA A 434 -0.31 -11.27 10.14
N THR A 435 0.85 -11.27 10.80
CA THR A 435 1.56 -10.03 11.12
C THR A 435 2.49 -9.64 9.97
N ILE A 436 2.22 -8.50 9.34
CA ILE A 436 3.16 -7.85 8.44
C ILE A 436 4.09 -6.99 9.29
N ASN A 437 5.29 -7.51 9.54
CA ASN A 437 6.31 -6.82 10.30
C ASN A 437 6.99 -5.79 9.41
N LEU A 438 7.04 -4.54 9.86
CA LEU A 438 7.68 -3.44 9.16
C LEU A 438 8.41 -2.54 10.16
N VAL A 439 9.61 -2.08 9.80
CA VAL A 439 10.32 -1.03 10.57
C VAL A 439 10.03 0.34 9.96
N THR A 440 9.76 0.40 8.67
CA THR A 440 9.60 1.58 7.84
C THR A 440 8.60 1.23 6.73
N ALA A 441 7.94 2.26 6.21
CA ALA A 441 7.03 2.20 5.09
C ALA A 441 7.04 3.58 4.41
N HIS A 442 6.19 3.78 3.40
CA HIS A 442 6.04 5.08 2.74
C HIS A 442 5.64 6.19 3.74
N ASP A 443 4.86 5.85 4.78
CA ASP A 443 4.53 6.76 5.88
C ASP A 443 5.65 6.83 6.92
N GLY A 444 6.01 8.05 7.32
CA GLY A 444 7.08 8.29 8.28
C GLY A 444 8.46 8.38 7.62
N PHE A 445 9.49 8.14 8.43
CA PHE A 445 10.87 8.16 7.96
C PHE A 445 11.25 6.89 7.21
N THR A 446 12.13 7.03 6.22
CA THR A 446 12.99 5.96 5.70
C THR A 446 13.87 5.38 6.83
N LEU A 447 14.45 4.19 6.61
CA LEU A 447 15.32 3.57 7.62
C LEU A 447 16.55 4.43 7.92
N ARG A 448 17.13 5.05 6.88
CA ARG A 448 18.27 5.95 7.05
C ARG A 448 17.87 7.18 7.85
N ASP A 449 16.70 7.74 7.60
CA ASP A 449 16.24 8.95 8.29
C ASP A 449 15.90 8.67 9.77
N CYS A 450 15.43 7.46 10.09
CA CYS A 450 15.23 7.02 11.48
C CYS A 450 16.51 7.11 12.32
N VAL A 451 17.70 6.97 11.71
CA VAL A 451 18.99 7.07 12.40
C VAL A 451 19.70 8.41 12.18
N CYS A 452 19.11 9.32 11.40
CA CYS A 452 19.72 10.62 11.07
C CYS A 452 18.96 11.82 11.63
N PHE A 453 17.68 11.66 11.99
CA PHE A 453 16.81 12.78 12.37
C PHE A 453 16.02 12.49 13.63
N ASN A 454 15.98 13.45 14.56
CA ASN A 454 15.08 13.43 15.72
C ASN A 454 13.80 14.22 15.47
N GLN A 455 13.82 15.15 14.52
CA GLN A 455 12.68 15.98 14.16
C GLN A 455 12.34 15.76 12.68
N LYS A 456 11.06 15.89 12.34
CA LYS A 456 10.62 15.96 10.95
C LYS A 456 10.97 17.32 10.34
N HIS A 457 11.26 17.32 9.05
CA HIS A 457 11.60 18.45 8.19
C HIS A 457 10.69 18.41 6.95
N ASN A 458 9.40 18.62 7.19
CA ASN A 458 8.33 18.57 6.18
C ASN A 458 8.05 19.96 5.57
N GLU A 459 8.94 20.94 5.75
CA GLU A 459 8.71 22.32 5.28
C GLU A 459 8.39 22.40 3.78
N ALA A 460 8.97 21.49 3.00
CA ALA A 460 8.73 21.36 1.57
C ALA A 460 7.25 21.05 1.21
N ASN A 461 6.47 20.52 2.15
CA ASN A 461 5.05 20.19 1.96
C ASN A 461 4.14 21.43 2.02
N GLY A 462 4.68 22.58 2.48
CA GLY A 462 3.94 23.85 2.50
C GLY A 462 2.99 24.04 3.69
N GLU A 463 3.11 23.21 4.73
CA GLU A 463 2.23 23.23 5.91
C GLU A 463 2.95 23.68 7.20
N GLU A 464 4.09 24.36 7.06
CA GLU A 464 4.92 24.84 8.18
C GLU A 464 5.28 23.71 9.16
N ASN A 465 5.60 22.53 8.62
CA ASN A 465 5.99 21.33 9.35
C ASN A 465 4.90 20.76 10.30
N ARG A 466 3.63 21.14 10.11
CA ARG A 466 2.51 20.63 10.94
C ARG A 466 2.12 19.19 10.58
N ASP A 467 2.22 18.83 9.31
CA ASP A 467 1.84 17.53 8.77
C ASP A 467 2.82 16.42 9.13
N GLY A 468 2.39 15.15 9.06
CA GLY A 468 3.19 13.99 9.44
C GLY A 468 3.23 13.69 10.95
N THR A 469 3.56 12.45 11.30
CA THR A 469 3.61 12.01 12.70
C THR A 469 4.71 12.75 13.49
N ASN A 470 4.45 13.03 14.77
CA ASN A 470 5.45 13.56 15.70
C ASN A 470 6.15 12.47 16.53
N ASN A 471 5.65 11.22 16.47
CA ASN A 471 6.18 10.10 17.23
C ASN A 471 6.94 9.16 16.29
N ASN A 472 8.16 9.54 15.91
CA ASN A 472 8.95 8.76 14.96
C ASN A 472 9.77 7.62 15.60
N HIS A 473 9.98 7.69 16.91
CA HIS A 473 10.87 6.80 17.67
C HIS A 473 12.28 6.70 17.06
N SER A 474 12.75 7.80 16.47
CA SER A 474 14.04 7.91 15.79
C SER A 474 15.15 8.39 16.73
N PHE A 475 16.40 8.23 16.30
CA PHE A 475 17.57 8.74 17.04
C PHE A 475 18.67 9.16 16.06
N ASN A 476 19.04 10.44 16.06
CA ASN A 476 20.01 11.00 15.12
C ASN A 476 21.50 10.65 15.40
N HIS A 477 21.77 9.86 16.44
CA HIS A 477 23.11 9.49 16.90
C HIS A 477 24.03 10.66 17.31
N GLY A 478 23.42 11.82 17.63
CA GLY A 478 24.06 13.01 18.19
C GLY A 478 24.19 14.18 17.23
N ILE A 479 23.94 14.00 15.92
CA ILE A 479 23.99 15.06 14.91
C ILE A 479 22.72 14.98 14.07
N GLU A 480 21.95 16.06 13.98
CA GLU A 480 20.76 16.11 13.10
C GLU A 480 21.20 16.16 11.62
N GLY A 481 20.58 15.34 10.79
CA GLY A 481 20.84 15.27 9.36
C GLY A 481 21.80 14.17 8.94
N LEU A 482 21.94 14.00 7.62
CA LEU A 482 22.70 12.91 7.00
C LEU A 482 24.21 12.99 7.23
N GLY A 483 24.75 14.17 7.53
CA GLY A 483 26.17 14.38 7.80
C GLY A 483 26.60 13.83 9.17
N GLY A 484 27.90 13.81 9.42
CA GLY A 484 28.47 13.43 10.71
C GLY A 484 29.95 13.08 10.65
N SER A 485 30.56 12.87 11.82
CA SER A 485 31.90 12.28 11.92
C SER A 485 31.84 10.79 11.54
N LEU A 486 33.00 10.17 11.28
CA LEU A 486 33.08 8.73 11.02
C LEU A 486 32.44 7.92 12.15
N ASP A 487 32.66 8.30 13.41
CA ASP A 487 32.04 7.67 14.57
C ASP A 487 30.51 7.67 14.51
N VAL A 488 29.88 8.81 14.18
CA VAL A 488 28.42 8.90 14.03
C VAL A 488 27.94 8.00 12.90
N ILE A 489 28.64 7.98 11.77
CA ILE A 489 28.29 7.15 10.61
C ILE A 489 28.37 5.66 10.94
N GLU A 490 29.40 5.22 11.66
CA GLU A 490 29.56 3.82 12.09
C GLU A 490 28.49 3.41 13.10
N ARG A 491 28.14 4.28 14.06
CA ARG A 491 27.05 4.02 15.01
C ARG A 491 25.68 3.92 14.32
N ARG A 492 25.40 4.79 13.36
CA ARG A 492 24.19 4.70 12.51
C ARG A 492 24.17 3.40 11.71
N ARG A 493 25.30 2.99 11.14
CA ARG A 493 25.41 1.71 10.41
C ARG A 493 25.08 0.53 11.32
N ALA A 494 25.58 0.52 12.55
CA ALA A 494 25.27 -0.54 13.52
C ALA A 494 23.75 -0.63 13.77
N SER A 495 23.08 0.49 14.02
CA SER A 495 21.62 0.52 14.21
C SER A 495 20.84 0.13 12.95
N VAL A 496 21.26 0.56 11.76
CA VAL A 496 20.66 0.14 10.48
C VAL A 496 20.76 -1.38 10.31
N HIS A 497 21.93 -1.97 10.56
CA HIS A 497 22.11 -3.42 10.49
C HIS A 497 21.26 -4.15 11.54
N ALA A 498 21.16 -3.61 12.76
CA ALA A 498 20.33 -4.16 13.83
C ALA A 498 18.84 -4.14 13.49
N LEU A 499 18.33 -3.02 12.94
CA LEU A 499 16.95 -2.87 12.51
C LEU A 499 16.61 -3.82 11.34
N LEU A 500 17.46 -3.90 10.30
CA LEU A 500 17.28 -4.82 9.17
C LEU A 500 17.33 -6.28 9.59
N THR A 501 18.27 -6.65 10.48
CA THR A 501 18.39 -8.01 10.98
C THR A 501 17.16 -8.40 11.80
N THR A 502 16.69 -7.49 12.65
CA THR A 502 15.48 -7.72 13.44
C THR A 502 14.27 -7.92 12.54
N LEU A 503 14.06 -7.05 11.56
CA LEU A 503 12.97 -7.15 10.57
C LEU A 503 12.99 -8.50 9.84
N LEU A 504 14.11 -8.83 9.21
CA LEU A 504 14.20 -9.96 8.29
C LEU A 504 14.27 -11.31 9.01
N LEU A 505 14.67 -11.33 10.28
CA LEU A 505 14.80 -12.56 11.08
C LEU A 505 13.74 -12.71 12.18
N SER A 506 12.76 -11.80 12.28
CA SER A 506 11.58 -12.00 13.15
C SER A 506 10.58 -12.97 12.51
N GLN A 507 9.82 -13.68 13.34
CA GLN A 507 8.68 -14.48 12.89
C GLN A 507 7.54 -13.57 12.39
N GLY A 508 6.86 -13.97 11.33
CA GLY A 508 5.87 -13.15 10.62
C GLY A 508 6.29 -12.87 9.19
N THR A 509 5.52 -12.05 8.48
CA THR A 509 5.82 -11.67 7.09
C THR A 509 6.59 -10.35 7.08
N PRO A 510 7.89 -10.31 6.70
CA PRO A 510 8.63 -9.05 6.66
C PRO A 510 8.26 -8.21 5.43
N MET A 511 8.11 -6.91 5.64
CA MET A 511 7.97 -5.90 4.60
C MET A 511 9.17 -4.94 4.64
N LEU A 512 9.85 -4.81 3.51
CA LEU A 512 10.98 -3.90 3.30
C LEU A 512 10.52 -2.72 2.44
N LEU A 513 10.78 -1.50 2.89
CA LEU A 513 10.58 -0.29 2.10
C LEU A 513 11.68 -0.15 1.05
N ALA A 514 11.29 0.11 -0.20
CA ALA A 514 12.24 0.26 -1.28
C ALA A 514 13.23 1.40 -1.05
N GLY A 515 14.52 1.10 -1.23
CA GLY A 515 15.63 2.01 -1.04
C GLY A 515 16.27 1.94 0.35
N ASP A 516 15.62 1.33 1.35
CA ASP A 516 16.24 1.13 2.66
C ASP A 516 17.45 0.20 2.58
N GLU A 517 17.44 -0.74 1.64
CA GLU A 517 18.56 -1.64 1.35
C GLU A 517 19.78 -0.93 0.76
N HIS A 518 19.68 0.32 0.33
CA HIS A 518 20.82 1.08 -0.18
C HIS A 518 21.01 2.46 0.48
N GLY A 519 20.23 2.75 1.52
CA GLY A 519 20.33 3.99 2.29
C GLY A 519 19.65 5.19 1.63
N HIS A 520 18.46 4.99 1.05
CA HIS A 520 17.60 6.07 0.59
C HIS A 520 17.25 7.01 1.76
N SER A 521 17.06 8.29 1.45
CA SER A 521 16.70 9.32 2.42
C SER A 521 15.75 10.30 1.76
N GLN A 522 14.76 10.74 2.53
CA GLN A 522 13.88 11.86 2.22
C GLN A 522 14.31 13.13 2.98
N HIS A 523 15.59 13.19 3.38
CA HIS A 523 16.21 14.33 4.05
C HIS A 523 15.46 14.81 5.30
N GLY A 524 14.87 13.87 6.04
CA GLY A 524 14.11 14.18 7.24
C GLY A 524 12.67 14.61 6.98
N ASN A 525 12.19 14.59 5.74
CA ASN A 525 10.75 14.59 5.50
C ASN A 525 10.18 13.23 5.89
N ASN A 526 9.14 13.21 6.73
CA ASN A 526 8.50 11.98 7.21
C ASN A 526 7.07 11.80 6.66
N ASN A 527 6.70 12.61 5.67
CA ASN A 527 5.39 12.62 5.06
C ASN A 527 5.51 13.14 3.61
N ALA A 528 6.34 12.49 2.79
CA ALA A 528 6.68 12.99 1.46
C ALA A 528 5.57 12.75 0.41
N TYR A 529 4.30 12.70 0.82
CA TYR A 529 3.14 12.34 0.00
C TYR A 529 2.92 13.24 -1.21
N CYS A 530 3.41 14.48 -1.16
CA CYS A 530 3.25 15.49 -2.20
C CYS A 530 4.55 15.83 -2.94
N GLN A 531 5.61 15.03 -2.75
CA GLN A 531 6.96 15.34 -3.22
C GLN A 531 7.34 14.44 -4.40
N ASP A 532 6.89 14.78 -5.62
CA ASP A 532 7.32 14.10 -6.85
C ASP A 532 8.63 14.71 -7.39
N ASN A 533 9.73 14.48 -6.67
CA ASN A 533 11.04 15.04 -6.98
C ASN A 533 12.19 14.21 -6.38
N THR A 534 13.41 14.74 -6.44
CA THR A 534 14.63 14.05 -5.96
C THR A 534 14.61 13.71 -4.46
N LEU A 535 13.70 14.28 -3.67
CA LEU A 535 13.50 13.91 -2.28
C LEU A 535 13.01 12.46 -2.14
N THR A 536 12.21 11.98 -3.10
CA THR A 536 11.53 10.67 -3.02
C THR A 536 11.97 9.68 -4.09
N TRP A 537 12.57 10.14 -5.19
CA TRP A 537 13.09 9.25 -6.22
C TRP A 537 14.34 8.52 -5.72
N LEU A 538 14.41 7.20 -5.92
CA LEU A 538 15.56 6.40 -5.50
C LEU A 538 16.80 6.77 -6.33
N ASP A 539 17.85 7.23 -5.65
CA ASP A 539 19.12 7.58 -6.29
C ASP A 539 20.05 6.35 -6.38
N TRP A 540 19.96 5.66 -7.51
CA TRP A 540 20.80 4.51 -7.82
C TRP A 540 22.27 4.85 -8.08
N GLY A 541 22.60 6.13 -8.31
CA GLY A 541 23.99 6.58 -8.50
C GLY A 541 24.76 6.64 -7.18
N GLU A 542 24.06 6.95 -6.09
CA GLU A 542 24.61 7.07 -4.74
C GLU A 542 24.23 5.88 -3.83
N ALA A 543 23.62 4.84 -4.39
CA ALA A 543 23.18 3.64 -3.68
C ALA A 543 24.35 2.90 -3.00
N ASN A 544 24.19 2.60 -1.70
CA ASN A 544 25.18 1.85 -0.93
C ASN A 544 25.12 0.35 -1.25
N SER A 545 25.93 -0.08 -2.22
CA SER A 545 26.02 -1.49 -2.61
C SER A 545 26.36 -2.44 -1.45
N GLY A 546 27.17 -2.02 -0.46
CA GLY A 546 27.50 -2.86 0.69
C GLY A 546 26.28 -3.17 1.55
N LEU A 547 25.42 -2.17 1.78
CA LEU A 547 24.15 -2.36 2.48
C LEU A 547 23.19 -3.23 1.66
N THR A 548 23.19 -3.10 0.34
CA THR A 548 22.32 -3.91 -0.53
C THR A 548 22.67 -5.38 -0.44
N HIS A 549 23.97 -5.71 -0.49
CA HIS A 549 24.44 -7.09 -0.29
C HIS A 549 24.16 -7.59 1.14
N PHE A 550 24.28 -6.73 2.15
CA PHE A 550 23.93 -7.07 3.54
C PHE A 550 22.45 -7.48 3.65
N THR A 551 21.56 -6.65 3.11
CA THR A 551 20.10 -6.91 3.12
C THR A 551 19.75 -8.14 2.31
N ALA A 552 20.32 -8.30 1.11
CA ALA A 552 20.11 -9.49 0.29
C ALA A 552 20.54 -10.77 1.04
N ALA A 553 21.71 -10.76 1.68
CA ALA A 553 22.19 -11.91 2.45
C ALA A 553 21.25 -12.25 3.63
N LEU A 554 20.68 -11.25 4.32
CA LEU A 554 19.69 -11.49 5.37
C LEU A 554 18.39 -12.12 4.82
N ILE A 555 17.89 -11.65 3.68
CA ILE A 555 16.71 -12.23 3.03
C ILE A 555 16.97 -13.70 2.67
N HIS A 556 18.13 -14.00 2.09
CA HIS A 556 18.50 -15.38 1.73
C HIS A 556 18.78 -16.26 2.97
N LEU A 557 19.28 -15.67 4.06
CA LEU A 557 19.48 -16.36 5.33
C LEU A 557 18.14 -16.76 5.95
N ARG A 558 17.14 -15.86 5.94
CA ARG A 558 15.78 -16.14 6.42
C ARG A 558 15.21 -17.43 5.82
N GLN A 559 15.37 -17.61 4.51
CA GLN A 559 14.86 -18.77 3.76
C GLN A 559 15.49 -20.11 4.20
N GLN A 560 16.60 -20.07 4.95
CA GLN A 560 17.29 -21.26 5.46
C GLN A 560 16.92 -21.60 6.92
N ILE A 561 16.08 -20.78 7.57
CA ILE A 561 15.71 -20.95 8.98
C ILE A 561 14.26 -21.47 9.06
N PRO A 562 14.04 -22.77 9.36
CA PRO A 562 12.70 -23.36 9.40
C PRO A 562 11.74 -22.66 10.37
N ALA A 563 12.23 -22.22 11.53
CA ALA A 563 11.43 -21.49 12.52
C ALA A 563 10.77 -20.22 11.95
N LEU A 564 11.33 -19.64 10.88
CA LEU A 564 10.83 -18.42 10.23
C LEU A 564 9.96 -18.70 9.00
N THR A 565 10.12 -19.86 8.36
CA THR A 565 9.47 -20.20 7.07
C THR A 565 8.35 -21.22 7.18
N ALA A 566 8.28 -21.97 8.29
CA ALA A 566 7.25 -22.99 8.52
C ALA A 566 5.83 -22.42 8.71
N ASP A 567 5.70 -21.12 9.01
CA ASP A 567 4.42 -20.43 9.24
C ASP A 567 3.56 -21.11 10.33
N SER A 568 4.21 -21.49 11.43
CA SER A 568 3.58 -22.07 12.61
C SER A 568 4.01 -21.33 13.87
N TRP A 569 3.08 -21.08 14.77
CA TRP A 569 3.40 -20.50 16.09
C TRP A 569 4.43 -21.36 16.82
N TRP A 570 5.36 -20.70 17.50
CA TRP A 570 6.30 -21.39 18.38
C TRP A 570 5.63 -21.71 19.71
N GLU A 571 5.89 -22.92 20.22
CA GLU A 571 5.45 -23.39 21.52
C GLU A 571 6.66 -23.67 22.41
N GLU A 572 6.48 -23.59 23.73
CA GLU A 572 7.57 -23.83 24.67
C GLU A 572 8.11 -25.27 24.54
N GLY A 573 9.42 -25.38 24.25
CA GLY A 573 10.12 -26.67 24.16
C GLY A 573 9.94 -27.43 22.84
N ASP A 574 9.36 -26.82 21.80
CA ASP A 574 9.18 -27.44 20.48
C ASP A 574 10.44 -27.44 19.59
N GLY A 575 11.53 -26.82 20.06
CA GLY A 575 12.81 -26.69 19.34
C GLY A 575 12.86 -25.55 18.32
N ASN A 576 11.80 -24.77 18.16
CA ASN A 576 11.79 -23.63 17.23
C ASN A 576 12.58 -22.43 17.77
N VAL A 577 12.47 -22.13 19.06
CA VAL A 577 13.13 -20.98 19.68
C VAL A 577 13.60 -21.27 21.11
N SER A 578 14.75 -20.72 21.49
CA SER A 578 15.19 -20.58 22.89
C SER A 578 15.76 -19.19 23.13
N TRP A 579 15.39 -18.58 24.27
CA TRP A 579 15.76 -17.23 24.66
C TRP A 579 16.79 -17.27 25.78
N LEU A 580 18.01 -16.80 25.51
CA LEU A 580 19.13 -16.90 26.44
C LEU A 580 19.65 -15.51 26.81
N ASN A 581 20.09 -15.35 28.06
CA ASN A 581 20.77 -14.15 28.52
C ASN A 581 22.23 -14.10 28.02
N LYS A 582 23.00 -13.09 28.45
CA LYS A 582 24.41 -12.93 28.06
C LYS A 582 25.34 -14.08 28.49
N ASP A 583 24.92 -14.93 29.41
CA ASP A 583 25.71 -16.03 29.98
C ASP A 583 25.24 -17.40 29.44
N ALA A 584 24.52 -17.40 28.30
CA ALA A 584 23.91 -18.57 27.65
C ALA A 584 22.92 -19.35 28.53
N GLN A 585 22.31 -18.71 29.54
CA GLN A 585 21.28 -19.33 30.38
C GLN A 585 19.89 -18.85 29.97
N PRO A 586 18.83 -19.67 30.13
CA PRO A 586 17.46 -19.22 29.94
C PRO A 586 17.16 -17.97 30.79
N LEU A 587 16.51 -16.97 30.18
CA LEU A 587 16.12 -15.74 30.89
C LEU A 587 15.19 -16.04 32.07
N SER A 588 15.52 -15.49 33.24
CA SER A 588 14.65 -15.49 34.41
C SER A 588 13.52 -14.47 34.26
N ALA A 589 12.46 -14.61 35.08
CA ALA A 589 11.33 -13.68 35.09
C ALA A 589 11.75 -12.22 35.37
N GLN A 590 12.78 -12.01 36.18
CA GLN A 590 13.31 -10.67 36.46
C GLN A 590 14.07 -10.10 35.26
N GLU A 591 14.87 -10.91 34.57
CA GLU A 591 15.61 -10.46 33.40
C GLU A 591 14.69 -10.10 32.23
N TRP A 592 13.56 -10.79 32.07
CA TRP A 592 12.55 -10.42 31.08
C TRP A 592 12.01 -8.99 31.22
N GLN A 593 11.89 -8.50 32.46
CA GLN A 593 11.29 -7.19 32.76
C GLN A 593 12.33 -6.09 32.97
N HIS A 594 13.45 -6.43 33.62
CA HIS A 594 14.45 -5.47 34.10
C HIS A 594 15.89 -5.91 33.82
N GLY A 595 16.09 -6.91 32.95
CA GLY A 595 17.41 -7.34 32.54
C GLY A 595 18.11 -6.29 31.67
N ILE A 596 19.43 -6.44 31.56
CA ILE A 596 20.20 -5.70 30.56
C ILE A 596 19.72 -6.10 29.16
N THR A 597 19.75 -5.19 28.19
CA THR A 597 19.25 -5.42 26.82
C THR A 597 20.25 -6.22 25.95
N CYS A 598 20.76 -7.31 26.51
CA CYS A 598 21.59 -8.31 25.82
C CYS A 598 20.83 -9.65 25.77
N LEU A 599 20.63 -10.18 24.56
CA LEU A 599 19.79 -11.35 24.30
C LEU A 599 20.43 -12.26 23.24
N GLN A 600 20.25 -13.56 23.40
CA GLN A 600 20.51 -14.54 22.35
C GLN A 600 19.23 -15.30 22.01
N ILE A 601 18.96 -15.43 20.71
CA ILE A 601 17.77 -16.09 20.16
C ILE A 601 18.24 -17.27 19.33
N LEU A 602 18.10 -18.47 19.88
CA LEU A 602 18.46 -19.71 19.22
C LEU A 602 17.24 -20.23 18.45
N LEU A 603 17.31 -20.21 17.12
CA LEU A 603 16.28 -20.66 16.20
C LEU A 603 16.60 -22.03 15.61
N SER A 604 15.61 -22.92 15.61
CA SER A 604 15.72 -24.28 15.07
C SER A 604 16.94 -25.05 15.56
N ASP A 605 17.36 -24.82 16.81
CA ASP A 605 18.57 -25.36 17.46
C ASP A 605 19.89 -25.19 16.69
N LYS A 606 19.93 -24.35 15.66
CA LYS A 606 21.03 -24.26 14.70
C LYS A 606 21.51 -22.84 14.44
N TRP A 607 20.61 -21.86 14.51
CA TRP A 607 20.88 -20.47 14.16
C TRP A 607 20.78 -19.61 15.40
N LEU A 608 21.80 -18.83 15.72
CA LEU A 608 21.83 -18.04 16.94
C LEU A 608 21.98 -16.56 16.59
N VAL A 609 20.94 -15.78 16.87
CA VAL A 609 20.94 -14.32 16.75
C VAL A 609 21.36 -13.74 18.08
N THR A 610 22.46 -12.98 18.13
CA THR A 610 22.94 -12.32 19.34
C THR A 610 22.79 -10.82 19.23
N LEU A 611 22.20 -10.20 20.26
CA LEU A 611 21.85 -8.79 20.29
C LEU A 611 22.53 -8.12 21.48
N ASN A 612 23.14 -6.95 21.26
CA ASN A 612 23.57 -6.03 22.30
C ASN A 612 22.94 -4.66 22.02
N ALA A 613 21.82 -4.35 22.66
CA ALA A 613 21.16 -3.04 22.55
C ALA A 613 21.56 -2.08 23.69
N THR A 614 22.79 -2.22 24.22
CA THR A 614 23.38 -1.30 25.20
C THR A 614 24.34 -0.31 24.54
N ASP A 615 24.75 0.71 25.30
CA ASP A 615 25.72 1.74 24.88
C ASP A 615 27.17 1.27 24.91
N ASP A 616 27.43 0.12 25.54
CA ASP A 616 28.77 -0.38 25.79
C ASP A 616 29.00 -1.66 25.00
N VAL A 617 30.28 -1.95 24.75
CA VAL A 617 30.68 -3.27 24.26
C VAL A 617 30.39 -4.30 25.34
N ALA A 618 29.69 -5.38 24.99
CA ALA A 618 29.33 -6.44 25.92
C ALA A 618 30.01 -7.77 25.55
N GLU A 619 30.44 -8.52 26.57
CA GLU A 619 30.84 -9.92 26.40
C GLU A 619 29.59 -10.80 26.56
N ILE A 620 29.29 -11.58 25.52
CA ILE A 620 28.16 -12.51 25.48
C ILE A 620 28.71 -13.93 25.25
N VAL A 621 28.57 -14.79 26.26
CA VAL A 621 28.95 -16.20 26.20
C VAL A 621 27.93 -16.94 25.34
N LEU A 622 28.40 -17.64 24.31
CA LEU A 622 27.56 -18.42 23.40
C LEU A 622 27.24 -19.79 24.04
N PRO A 623 26.07 -20.39 23.76
CA PRO A 623 25.72 -21.72 24.28
C PRO A 623 26.65 -22.81 23.73
N ASP A 624 26.65 -23.98 24.37
CA ASP A 624 27.49 -25.12 23.95
C ASP A 624 27.36 -25.43 22.45
N GLY A 625 28.49 -25.47 21.74
CA GLY A 625 28.56 -25.74 20.31
C GLY A 625 29.72 -25.02 19.63
N GLU A 626 29.99 -25.39 18.36
CA GLU A 626 30.97 -24.72 17.53
C GLU A 626 30.31 -23.63 16.66
N TRP A 627 30.11 -22.45 17.24
CA TRP A 627 29.43 -21.35 16.56
C TRP A 627 30.34 -20.58 15.62
N ARG A 628 29.89 -20.37 14.38
CA ARG A 628 30.59 -19.58 13.36
C ARG A 628 29.67 -18.46 12.88
N ALA A 629 30.17 -17.22 12.87
CA ALA A 629 29.40 -16.09 12.33
C ALA A 629 29.17 -16.33 10.82
N VAL A 630 27.97 -16.01 10.34
CA VAL A 630 27.55 -16.26 8.95
C VAL A 630 27.37 -14.96 8.17
N PRO A 631 27.34 -14.99 6.82
CA PRO A 631 26.96 -13.84 6.02
C PRO A 631 25.61 -13.25 6.46
N PRO A 632 25.47 -11.92 6.50
CA PRO A 632 26.45 -10.91 6.09
C PRO A 632 27.48 -10.46 7.17
N PHE A 633 27.45 -11.04 8.37
CA PHE A 633 28.32 -10.64 9.49
C PHE A 633 29.76 -11.14 9.37
N ALA A 634 29.96 -12.21 8.59
CA ALA A 634 31.27 -12.74 8.22
C ALA A 634 31.23 -13.34 6.80
N GLY A 635 32.39 -13.78 6.28
CA GLY A 635 32.45 -14.50 5.01
C GLY A 635 31.82 -15.90 5.11
N ALA A 636 31.38 -16.46 3.97
CA ALA A 636 30.66 -17.75 3.91
C ALA A 636 31.45 -18.93 4.53
N ASP A 637 32.77 -18.96 4.33
CA ASP A 637 33.65 -20.01 4.85
C ASP A 637 34.41 -19.57 6.11
N ASN A 638 33.75 -18.85 7.02
CA ASN A 638 34.37 -18.35 8.25
C ASN A 638 34.86 -19.52 9.13
N PRO A 639 36.18 -19.72 9.30
CA PRO A 639 36.71 -20.84 10.08
C PRO A 639 36.70 -20.56 11.59
N VAL A 640 36.38 -19.34 12.00
CA VAL A 640 36.49 -18.88 13.38
C VAL A 640 35.33 -19.43 14.21
N VAL A 641 35.65 -20.36 15.11
CA VAL A 641 34.74 -20.81 16.16
C VAL A 641 34.75 -19.79 17.29
N MET A 642 33.56 -19.31 17.65
CA MET A 642 33.37 -18.31 18.69
C MET A 642 32.74 -18.95 19.92
N ALA A 643 33.35 -18.76 21.08
CA ALA A 643 32.79 -19.14 22.38
C ALA A 643 32.22 -17.93 23.15
N VAL A 644 32.82 -16.76 22.94
CA VAL A 644 32.37 -15.48 23.51
C VAL A 644 32.34 -14.45 22.38
N TRP A 645 31.20 -13.79 22.20
CA TRP A 645 31.05 -12.69 21.28
C TRP A 645 31.29 -11.37 22.00
N HIS A 646 32.21 -10.57 21.46
CA HIS A 646 32.41 -9.18 21.88
C HIS A 646 31.47 -8.29 21.06
N GLY A 647 30.23 -8.15 21.54
CA GLY A 647 29.17 -7.43 20.85
C GLY A 647 29.41 -5.92 20.91
N PRO A 648 29.57 -5.22 19.77
CA PRO A 648 29.59 -3.76 19.76
C PRO A 648 28.33 -3.18 20.40
N ALA A 649 28.40 -1.96 20.89
CA ALA A 649 27.22 -1.22 21.31
C ALA A 649 26.21 -1.16 20.14
N HIS A 650 24.94 -1.46 20.41
CA HIS A 650 23.88 -1.59 19.39
C HIS A 650 24.19 -2.63 18.29
N GLY A 651 25.03 -3.61 18.62
CA GLY A 651 25.48 -4.64 17.71
C GLY A 651 24.48 -5.80 17.60
N VAL A 652 24.46 -6.42 16.41
CA VAL A 652 23.85 -7.72 16.15
C VAL A 652 24.83 -8.60 15.39
N CYS A 653 24.78 -9.90 15.65
CA CYS A 653 25.49 -10.91 14.86
C CYS A 653 24.62 -12.17 14.78
N VAL A 654 24.79 -12.94 13.70
CA VAL A 654 24.16 -14.26 13.56
C VAL A 654 25.22 -15.32 13.39
N PHE A 655 25.05 -16.41 14.13
CA PHE A 655 25.91 -17.58 14.12
C PHE A 655 25.16 -18.83 13.68
N GLN A 656 25.91 -19.80 13.18
CA GLN A 656 25.43 -21.13 12.86
C GLN A 656 26.35 -22.18 13.50
N ARG A 657 25.78 -23.30 13.92
CA ARG A 657 26.51 -24.50 14.35
C ARG A 657 26.20 -25.73 13.49
#